data_AF-A0A4Q4X755-F1
#
_entry.id   AF-A0A4Q4X755-F1
#
_cell.length_a   1.000
_cell.length_b   1.000
_cell.length_c   1.000
_cell.angle_alpha   90.00
_cell.angle_beta   90.00
_cell.angle_gamma   90.00
#
_symmetry.space_group_name_H-M   'P 1'
#
loop_
_entity.id
_entity.type
_entity.pdbx_description
1 polymer ?
#
loop_
_entity_poly.entity_id
_entity_poly.type
_entity_poly.pdbx_seq_one_letter_code
_entity_poly.pdbx_strand_id
1 'polypeptide(L)'
;MKAKLRWLLISDLHFKLYDLDRVIRTADWIAHTAHQYNVSRAVICGDLLTTRASQPTHVLSACYRFLDKLAGTVPHVNIILGNHDLAYRRDYTTSALEALSISRLAPFITLHSEIANHEWDGRRVFVMPFREEQGEIVKALRDLDSKEAAMMLGFGHLAINRAITQKHVTDPRTGEAGGPRRYPGFTGVGDFAPLARTFTGHFHSHQTILQVTKQQPRDLRGSVTYIGAPLQHTWADLFDTQKGVVLLDPESLEQELVVSPHAVGYTTAEAQDVLADRIGVKEVQDKHVMITGKLSRREYVSTRDRLIKLGVRSVRDWQPVAAEWQSGSMSLGKTVLPADIQDQPDTGRKTREELGETRRPDLARPSAVASLGLMADGTERKPFGLAEMVKEYVSSLDLEALLDDRREILTLVGKRLLEVSSHPRDRAASAVKYKDMLDLSPQSTPFVPSTDTPGAGMAQSIFAAHPVSIEIANFLSVQGTLRLDFKLHFQPGINFIVGHNGAGKSTIIEAVTWCQFGQCIRGGLGVNDVVNDVVKRNCSVRLTFANGYTISRYRKHKEFQNRVIVERNGIIQTQFEGPNAKSTQASIDDMLGVDFSTFVRTVVLGNESAASFLSSTQLQKRQLIEAVLGLEVLDGGAETCKSMLNEVDKELGDIRSQVEAKTHTIEYLRSRVNQMDKKLGCLRDEATSLTKEMQIERRKQAVVYHEKELERNNLQEELKALQPSPEWRGALSGIQRDVSQAHDEVDKLGVLARLAHARASVDRERAILGQNANATKRQLNHLEENLDHLLEENSTLETPASATQSGEDKKSTEASGGQGFLLSIASAFHNLWTFILQLASPAVRRKSRMAEEASFRAREAVRWWDEHVRAVAGLSKDVAETQAKVANMMESIANLHRDVANRTGISESDVDLAAQKFTAQEALSIPSQLTAAIERLRTLTKREVDLQCLYESQKEKWLRKQSDLEEHDKEINMTKKRWAEFLHQLRLRLASKEQEIATNEGHLEADAKSLVKYQQEACELNRKAESIHSHREVFAFWQSAFTRRQVSASTATFRGFVIERHLGELKKLFTQILMVMYQDARYARTATTGALTALFEAESEDNNHGKDEGYNISLLEPSLSISSTLDYAKKSGGERKRVDLALFFALFMISETRSPYRAGYMLVDEAFDNLDEAGQASVLKWCRWSAERLTYVFVITHSQSLVRIAEEEGTAEGGVGASVVTAKAGDRGTELEVNGVRIGVPSVSTRT
;
A
#
# COMPACT_ATOMS: atom_id res chain seq x y z
N MET A 1 42.53 18.04 31.67
CA MET A 1 41.50 17.98 30.62
C MET A 1 40.56 16.83 30.96
N LYS A 2 39.29 17.09 31.31
CA LYS A 2 38.30 16.00 31.48
C LYS A 2 38.08 15.35 30.11
N ALA A 3 38.12 14.02 30.04
CA ALA A 3 37.80 13.30 28.80
C ALA A 3 36.36 13.65 28.41
N LYS A 4 36.15 14.06 27.15
CA LYS A 4 34.82 14.43 26.62
C LYS A 4 33.94 13.17 26.63
N LEU A 5 32.88 13.16 27.45
CA LEU A 5 31.92 12.06 27.50
C LEU A 5 31.21 11.94 26.15
N ARG A 6 31.12 10.72 25.61
CA ARG A 6 30.44 10.44 24.34
C ARG A 6 29.52 9.24 24.49
N TRP A 7 28.29 9.40 24.01
CA TRP A 7 27.30 8.34 23.92
C TRP A 7 27.14 7.91 22.46
N LEU A 8 26.99 6.60 22.24
CA LEU A 8 26.73 6.02 20.93
C LEU A 8 25.26 5.64 20.83
N LEU A 9 24.55 6.20 19.85
CA LEU A 9 23.13 5.94 19.62
C LEU A 9 22.97 5.09 18.35
N ILE A 10 22.20 4.02 18.48
CA ILE A 10 21.92 3.05 17.41
C ILE A 10 20.43 2.73 17.42
N SER A 11 19.82 2.47 16.27
CA SER A 11 18.45 1.95 16.18
C SER A 11 18.26 1.05 14.96
N ASP A 12 17.18 0.26 14.96
CA ASP A 12 16.66 -0.42 13.76
C ASP A 12 17.70 -1.31 13.04
N LEU A 13 18.47 -2.09 13.81
CA LEU A 13 19.55 -2.94 13.29
C LEU A 13 19.01 -4.22 12.61
N HIS A 14 17.84 -4.70 13.06
CA HIS A 14 17.08 -5.80 12.47
C HIS A 14 17.92 -7.03 12.08
N PHE A 15 18.39 -7.79 13.07
CA PHE A 15 18.93 -9.13 12.85
C PHE A 15 17.86 -10.05 12.24
N LYS A 16 18.05 -10.40 10.95
CA LYS A 16 17.19 -11.28 10.15
C LYS A 16 18.00 -12.36 9.47
N LEU A 17 17.32 -13.44 9.09
CA LEU A 17 17.89 -14.58 8.37
C LEU A 17 18.51 -14.17 7.02
N TYR A 18 17.83 -13.33 6.25
CA TYR A 18 18.29 -12.86 4.93
C TYR A 18 19.21 -11.64 5.05
N ASP A 19 20.36 -11.66 4.36
CA ASP A 19 21.45 -10.67 4.52
C ASP A 19 22.05 -10.56 5.93
N LEU A 20 21.95 -11.62 6.73
CA LEU A 20 22.51 -11.66 8.09
C LEU A 20 23.99 -11.26 8.11
N ASP A 21 24.76 -11.65 7.10
CA ASP A 21 26.18 -11.36 7.00
C ASP A 21 26.48 -9.85 6.85
N ARG A 22 25.62 -9.08 6.16
CA ARG A 22 25.72 -7.61 6.07
C ARG A 22 25.42 -6.96 7.42
N VAL A 23 24.43 -7.48 8.13
CA VAL A 23 24.08 -7.01 9.48
C VAL A 23 25.25 -7.30 10.44
N ILE A 24 25.84 -8.50 10.39
CA ILE A 24 27.02 -8.87 11.20
C ILE A 24 28.21 -7.94 10.88
N ARG A 25 28.53 -7.69 9.60
CA ARG A 25 29.61 -6.76 9.22
C ARG A 25 29.39 -5.36 9.79
N THR A 26 28.14 -4.88 9.71
CA THR A 26 27.78 -3.56 10.25
C THR A 26 27.85 -3.55 11.78
N ALA A 27 27.38 -4.60 12.43
CA ALA A 27 27.43 -4.77 13.89
C ALA A 27 28.87 -4.79 14.42
N ASP A 28 29.78 -5.49 13.73
CA ASP A 28 31.20 -5.52 14.06
C ASP A 28 31.85 -4.13 13.87
N TRP A 29 31.49 -3.42 12.80
CA TRP A 29 31.92 -2.03 12.58
C TRP A 29 31.41 -1.09 13.68
N ILE A 30 30.17 -1.26 14.16
CA ILE A 30 29.61 -0.46 15.26
C ILE A 30 30.42 -0.67 16.54
N ALA A 31 30.73 -1.92 16.90
CA ALA A 31 31.55 -2.22 18.07
C ALA A 31 32.96 -1.61 17.95
N HIS A 32 33.58 -1.71 16.77
CA HIS A 32 34.86 -1.06 16.50
C HIS A 32 34.80 0.47 16.61
N THR A 33 33.73 1.08 16.10
CA THR A 33 33.49 2.53 16.18
C THR A 33 33.35 2.97 17.64
N ALA A 34 32.65 2.18 18.47
CA ALA A 34 32.52 2.46 19.90
C ALA A 34 33.89 2.51 20.60
N HIS A 35 34.78 1.57 20.26
CA HIS A 35 36.16 1.55 20.77
C HIS A 35 36.97 2.76 20.26
N GLN A 36 36.92 3.04 18.95
CA GLN A 36 37.68 4.11 18.30
C GLN A 36 37.39 5.50 18.91
N TYR A 37 36.12 5.77 19.22
CA TYR A 37 35.69 7.05 19.77
C TYR A 37 35.64 7.08 21.31
N ASN A 38 36.13 6.03 21.98
CA ASN A 38 36.15 5.88 23.43
C ASN A 38 34.78 6.18 24.07
N VAL A 39 33.75 5.49 23.58
CA VAL A 39 32.36 5.71 23.98
C VAL A 39 32.15 5.27 25.43
N SER A 40 31.54 6.16 26.21
CA SER A 40 31.21 5.92 27.63
C SER A 40 29.93 5.12 27.84
N ARG A 41 28.97 5.20 26.91
CA ARG A 41 27.66 4.53 26.99
C ARG A 41 27.08 4.29 25.60
N ALA A 42 26.47 3.13 25.38
CA ALA A 42 25.74 2.84 24.15
C ALA A 42 24.23 2.79 24.45
N VAL A 43 23.41 3.37 23.57
CA VAL A 43 21.95 3.39 23.68
C VAL A 43 21.36 2.85 22.39
N ILE A 44 20.62 1.75 22.50
CA ILE A 44 19.95 1.07 21.39
C ILE A 44 18.47 1.39 21.47
N CYS A 45 17.96 2.18 20.52
CA CYS A 45 16.59 2.64 20.44
C CYS A 45 15.69 1.68 19.63
N GLY A 46 15.63 0.43 20.08
CA GLY A 46 14.70 -0.60 19.59
C GLY A 46 15.04 -1.23 18.24
N ASP A 47 14.32 -2.31 17.97
CA ASP A 47 14.34 -3.13 16.76
C ASP A 47 15.71 -3.79 16.49
N LEU A 48 16.18 -4.53 17.50
CA LEU A 48 17.33 -5.43 17.35
C LEU A 48 16.95 -6.66 16.53
N LEU A 49 15.74 -7.19 16.71
CA LEU A 49 15.24 -8.31 15.92
C LEU A 49 14.29 -7.83 14.80
N THR A 50 14.03 -8.69 13.81
CA THR A 50 13.12 -8.36 12.69
C THR A 50 11.70 -8.87 12.88
N THR A 51 11.48 -9.85 13.75
CA THR A 51 10.14 -10.41 14.02
C THR A 51 9.98 -10.72 15.50
N ARG A 52 8.72 -10.65 15.97
CA ARG A 52 8.29 -10.99 17.34
C ARG A 52 8.28 -12.50 17.60
N ALA A 53 7.99 -13.27 16.54
CA ALA A 53 8.03 -14.73 16.52
C ALA A 53 9.44 -15.31 16.73
N SER A 54 9.50 -16.63 17.00
CA SER A 54 10.75 -17.37 17.22
C SER A 54 11.77 -17.15 16.08
N GLN A 55 12.91 -16.53 16.40
CA GLN A 55 14.02 -16.37 15.48
C GLN A 55 14.85 -17.66 15.39
N PRO A 56 15.42 -18.00 14.22
CA PRO A 56 16.39 -19.09 14.12
C PRO A 56 17.57 -18.89 15.10
N THR A 57 18.04 -19.98 15.71
CA THR A 57 19.08 -19.94 16.76
C THR A 57 20.36 -19.22 16.32
N HIS A 58 20.73 -19.29 15.04
CA HIS A 58 21.93 -18.62 14.53
C HIS A 58 21.75 -17.09 14.38
N VAL A 59 20.52 -16.59 14.17
CA VAL A 59 20.20 -15.15 14.18
C VAL A 59 20.29 -14.61 15.61
N LEU A 60 19.71 -15.34 16.57
CA LEU A 60 19.82 -15.03 18.00
C LEU A 60 21.28 -15.06 18.47
N SER A 61 22.05 -16.04 18.03
CA SER A 61 23.48 -16.14 18.33
C SER A 61 24.28 -14.97 17.77
N ALA A 62 23.96 -14.50 16.55
CA ALA A 62 24.61 -13.32 15.97
C ALA A 62 24.28 -12.04 16.77
N CYS A 63 23.02 -11.85 17.15
CA CYS A 63 22.59 -10.73 18.00
C CYS A 63 23.30 -10.78 19.36
N TYR A 64 23.34 -11.94 20.02
CA TYR A 64 24.04 -12.12 21.29
C TYR A 64 25.53 -11.77 21.18
N ARG A 65 26.22 -12.27 20.14
CA ARG A 65 27.65 -11.96 19.91
C ARG A 65 27.91 -10.48 19.68
N PHE A 66 26.99 -9.77 19.02
CA PHE A 66 27.08 -8.33 18.87
C PHE A 66 26.95 -7.62 20.22
N LEU A 67 25.94 -7.96 21.01
CA LEU A 67 25.74 -7.38 22.35
C LEU A 67 26.93 -7.66 23.28
N ASP A 68 27.45 -8.89 23.24
CA ASP A 68 28.64 -9.30 24.00
C ASP A 68 29.89 -8.48 23.60
N LYS A 69 30.16 -8.34 22.30
CA LYS A 69 31.26 -7.48 21.80
C LYS A 69 31.09 -6.02 22.20
N LEU A 70 29.87 -5.49 22.11
CA LEU A 70 29.58 -4.10 22.45
C LEU A 70 29.73 -3.86 23.97
N ALA A 71 29.23 -4.77 24.80
CA ALA A 71 29.37 -4.71 26.25
C ALA A 71 30.82 -4.91 26.71
N GLY A 72 31.63 -5.69 25.97
CA GLY A 72 33.07 -5.79 26.21
C GLY A 72 33.86 -4.52 25.83
N THR A 73 33.27 -3.63 25.02
CA THR A 73 33.90 -2.40 24.53
C THR A 73 33.46 -1.15 25.29
N VAL A 74 32.19 -1.09 25.67
CA VAL A 74 31.55 0.08 26.29
C VAL A 74 31.16 -0.24 27.73
N PRO A 75 31.41 0.67 28.69
CA PRO A 75 31.10 0.42 30.11
C PRO A 75 29.65 0.02 30.41
N HIS A 76 28.68 0.52 29.63
CA HIS A 76 27.27 0.19 29.81
C HIS A 76 26.46 0.31 28.52
N VAL A 77 25.54 -0.64 28.30
CA VAL A 77 24.62 -0.66 27.15
C VAL A 77 23.17 -0.57 27.62
N ASN A 78 22.44 0.43 27.16
CA ASN A 78 21.00 0.56 27.38
C ASN A 78 20.24 0.10 26.14
N ILE A 79 19.28 -0.80 26.30
CA ILE A 79 18.41 -1.28 25.23
C ILE A 79 16.98 -0.86 25.53
N ILE A 80 16.37 -0.12 24.62
CA ILE A 80 14.97 0.31 24.70
C ILE A 80 14.17 -0.57 23.75
N LEU A 81 13.09 -1.18 24.21
CA LEU A 81 12.33 -2.13 23.39
C LEU A 81 11.64 -1.44 22.21
N GLY A 82 11.91 -1.95 21.00
CA GLY A 82 11.23 -1.58 19.76
C GLY A 82 9.97 -2.42 19.51
N ASN A 83 9.25 -2.13 18.43
CA ASN A 83 8.04 -2.87 18.12
C ASN A 83 8.32 -4.30 17.64
N HIS A 84 9.52 -4.64 17.19
CA HIS A 84 9.90 -6.00 16.81
C HIS A 84 10.53 -6.81 17.96
N ASP A 85 10.89 -6.16 19.07
CA ASP A 85 11.53 -6.79 20.23
C ASP A 85 10.52 -7.26 21.30
N LEU A 86 9.23 -6.93 21.15
CA LEU A 86 8.14 -7.39 22.00
C LEU A 86 7.69 -8.80 21.59
N ALA A 87 7.49 -9.70 22.55
CA ALA A 87 7.02 -11.05 22.25
C ALA A 87 5.54 -11.06 21.80
N TYR A 88 4.69 -10.24 22.42
CA TYR A 88 3.26 -10.16 22.12
C TYR A 88 2.79 -8.72 21.87
N ARG A 89 1.67 -8.55 21.15
CA ARG A 89 1.04 -7.22 20.98
C ARG A 89 0.42 -6.76 22.29
N ARG A 90 0.64 -5.50 22.66
CA ARG A 90 0.08 -4.85 23.87
C ARG A 90 0.50 -5.47 25.21
N ASP A 91 1.36 -6.47 25.19
CA ASP A 91 2.14 -6.91 26.34
C ASP A 91 3.53 -6.26 26.25
N TYR A 92 3.78 -5.31 27.15
CA TYR A 92 5.05 -4.60 27.23
C TYR A 92 6.00 -5.21 28.26
N THR A 93 5.61 -6.30 28.92
CA THR A 93 6.40 -6.97 29.95
C THR A 93 7.27 -8.06 29.35
N THR A 94 6.74 -8.81 28.37
CA THR A 94 7.44 -9.94 27.75
C THR A 94 8.22 -9.53 26.50
N SER A 95 9.54 -9.70 26.51
CA SER A 95 10.40 -9.39 25.36
C SER A 95 10.89 -10.63 24.61
N ALA A 96 10.92 -10.56 23.28
CA ALA A 96 11.56 -11.57 22.43
C ALA A 96 13.08 -11.69 22.71
N LEU A 97 13.69 -10.65 23.30
CA LEU A 97 15.09 -10.65 23.71
C LEU A 97 15.35 -11.46 24.98
N GLU A 98 14.33 -11.88 25.73
CA GLU A 98 14.49 -12.77 26.89
C GLU A 98 15.13 -14.11 26.52
N ALA A 99 14.93 -14.57 25.28
CA ALA A 99 15.59 -15.76 24.74
C ALA A 99 17.13 -15.67 24.79
N LEU A 100 17.69 -14.45 24.82
CA LEU A 100 19.13 -14.22 24.94
C LEU A 100 19.62 -14.22 26.40
N SER A 101 18.72 -14.40 27.39
CA SER A 101 19.02 -14.31 28.81
C SER A 101 19.76 -13.02 29.19
N ILE A 102 19.38 -11.88 28.60
CA ILE A 102 20.02 -10.57 28.80
C ILE A 102 20.04 -10.17 30.28
N SER A 103 19.07 -10.62 31.07
CA SER A 103 19.05 -10.44 32.53
C SER A 103 20.32 -10.93 33.23
N ARG A 104 21.02 -11.94 32.68
CA ARG A 104 22.31 -12.42 33.19
C ARG A 104 23.49 -11.50 32.86
N LEU A 105 23.32 -10.59 31.90
CA LEU A 105 24.32 -9.59 31.50
C LEU A 105 24.19 -8.29 32.31
N ALA A 106 23.24 -8.21 33.24
CA ALA A 106 23.19 -7.14 34.23
C ALA A 106 24.41 -7.25 35.18
N PRO A 107 25.07 -6.14 35.58
CA PRO A 107 24.68 -4.75 35.36
C PRO A 107 25.27 -4.09 34.09
N PHE A 108 25.88 -4.84 33.17
CA PHE A 108 26.55 -4.29 31.99
C PHE A 108 25.56 -3.90 30.88
N ILE A 109 24.46 -4.64 30.76
CA ILE A 109 23.36 -4.36 29.84
C ILE A 109 22.07 -4.17 30.63
N THR A 110 21.34 -3.08 30.35
CA THR A 110 20.03 -2.79 30.93
C THR A 110 18.96 -2.78 29.84
N LEU A 111 17.89 -3.54 30.05
CA LEU A 111 16.72 -3.58 29.17
C LEU A 111 15.60 -2.71 29.75
N HIS A 112 15.07 -1.78 28.95
CA HIS A 112 14.02 -0.85 29.33
C HIS A 112 12.70 -1.19 28.63
N SER A 113 11.75 -1.71 29.40
CA SER A 113 10.39 -2.09 28.98
C SER A 113 9.30 -1.11 29.43
N GLU A 114 9.56 -0.37 30.51
CA GLU A 114 8.64 0.59 31.12
C GLU A 114 9.00 2.04 30.78
N ILE A 115 8.01 2.94 30.85
CA ILE A 115 8.22 4.39 30.71
C ILE A 115 8.75 4.89 32.06
N ALA A 116 9.98 5.39 32.10
CA ALA A 116 10.64 5.72 33.35
C ALA A 116 11.68 6.84 33.23
N ASN A 117 11.94 7.48 34.38
CA ASN A 117 12.97 8.49 34.57
C ASN A 117 14.25 7.83 35.09
N HIS A 118 15.38 8.13 34.46
CA HIS A 118 16.69 7.63 34.85
C HIS A 118 17.72 8.75 34.93
N GLU A 119 18.84 8.47 35.59
CA GLU A 119 20.03 9.33 35.56
C GLU A 119 21.21 8.53 35.02
N TRP A 120 21.73 8.95 33.86
CA TRP A 120 22.84 8.31 33.18
C TRP A 120 24.01 9.30 33.10
N ASP A 121 25.16 8.93 33.66
CA ASP A 121 26.40 9.72 33.66
C ASP A 121 26.19 11.19 34.13
N GLY A 122 25.31 11.40 35.12
CA GLY A 122 24.95 12.72 35.66
C GLY A 122 23.94 13.51 34.82
N ARG A 123 23.36 12.90 33.77
CA ARG A 123 22.30 13.47 32.93
C ARG A 123 20.97 12.80 33.21
N ARG A 124 19.91 13.59 33.39
CA ARG A 124 18.54 13.06 33.50
C ARG A 124 18.02 12.61 32.14
N VAL A 125 17.41 11.44 32.11
CA VAL A 125 16.96 10.76 30.90
C VAL A 125 15.53 10.27 31.07
N PHE A 126 14.71 10.46 30.04
CA PHE A 126 13.36 9.95 29.93
C PHE A 126 13.31 8.82 28.90
N VAL A 127 13.01 7.60 29.35
CA VAL A 127 12.99 6.42 28.48
C VAL A 127 11.55 6.10 28.07
N MET A 128 11.35 5.92 26.76
CA MET A 128 10.05 5.74 26.12
C MET A 128 10.07 4.50 25.20
N PRO A 129 9.96 3.28 25.75
CA PRO A 129 9.87 2.06 24.95
C PRO A 129 8.62 2.09 24.06
N PHE A 130 8.63 1.30 22.98
CA PHE A 130 7.52 1.30 22.02
C PHE A 130 6.18 1.03 22.71
N ARG A 131 5.17 1.82 22.33
CA ARG A 131 3.76 1.64 22.68
C ARG A 131 2.93 1.69 21.42
N GLU A 132 1.99 0.76 21.28
CA GLU A 132 1.10 0.73 20.12
C GLU A 132 0.20 1.97 20.09
N GLU A 133 -0.25 2.42 21.27
CA GLU A 133 -0.91 3.70 21.47
C GLU A 133 0.04 4.65 22.22
N GLN A 134 0.60 5.64 21.53
CA GLN A 134 1.55 6.62 22.12
C GLN A 134 0.90 7.62 23.09
N GLY A 135 -0.42 7.50 23.36
CA GLY A 135 -1.14 8.37 24.28
C GLY A 135 -0.61 8.29 25.72
N GLU A 136 -0.17 7.11 26.16
CA GLU A 136 0.45 6.92 27.48
C GLU A 136 1.77 7.71 27.62
N ILE A 137 2.58 7.73 26.56
CA ILE A 137 3.87 8.45 26.52
C ILE A 137 3.60 9.96 26.60
N VAL A 138 2.65 10.45 25.79
CA VAL A 138 2.27 11.87 25.80
C VAL A 138 1.71 12.28 27.16
N LYS A 139 0.93 11.42 27.81
CA LYS A 139 0.40 11.67 29.16
C LYS A 139 1.54 11.74 30.18
N ALA A 140 2.45 10.76 30.19
CA ALA A 140 3.59 10.73 31.10
C ALA A 140 4.50 11.97 30.94
N LEU A 141 4.69 12.45 29.70
CA LEU A 141 5.45 13.68 29.43
C LEU A 141 4.74 14.95 29.95
N ARG A 142 3.40 15.00 29.90
CA ARG A 142 2.62 16.13 30.44
C ARG A 142 2.63 16.18 31.97
N ASP A 143 2.78 15.03 32.61
CA ASP A 143 2.82 14.90 34.07
C ASP A 143 4.19 15.27 34.67
N LEU A 144 5.24 15.46 33.84
CA LEU A 144 6.56 15.91 34.28
C LEU A 144 6.58 17.40 34.64
N ASP A 145 7.39 17.77 35.64
CA ASP A 145 7.63 19.17 35.94
C ASP A 145 8.35 19.88 34.77
N SER A 146 7.83 21.03 34.37
CA SER A 146 8.31 21.79 33.21
C SER A 146 9.77 22.22 33.28
N LYS A 147 10.32 22.49 34.48
CA LYS A 147 11.73 22.88 34.64
C LYS A 147 12.64 21.66 34.60
N GLU A 148 12.19 20.54 35.15
CA GLU A 148 12.95 19.29 35.12
C GLU A 148 12.98 18.67 33.73
N ALA A 149 11.82 18.60 33.04
CA ALA A 149 11.70 18.07 31.68
C ALA A 149 12.63 18.81 30.70
N ALA A 150 12.76 20.13 30.84
CA ALA A 150 13.62 20.95 29.98
C ALA A 150 15.11 20.58 30.01
N MET A 151 15.55 19.87 31.06
CA MET A 151 16.94 19.40 31.19
C MET A 151 17.11 17.93 30.78
N MET A 152 16.01 17.19 30.59
CA MET A 152 16.00 15.75 30.29
C MET A 152 16.20 15.45 28.81
N LEU A 153 16.97 14.40 28.53
CA LEU A 153 17.07 13.78 27.21
C LEU A 153 16.03 12.67 27.06
N GLY A 154 15.25 12.69 25.98
CA GLY A 154 14.33 11.60 25.65
C GLY A 154 15.00 10.54 24.79
N PHE A 155 14.81 9.26 25.11
CA PHE A 155 15.14 8.15 24.20
C PHE A 155 13.93 7.24 24.04
N GLY A 156 13.62 6.85 22.80
CA GLY A 156 12.47 5.99 22.58
C GLY A 156 12.44 5.27 21.24
N HIS A 157 11.29 4.65 20.98
CA HIS A 157 10.98 4.04 19.70
C HIS A 157 9.56 4.48 19.29
N LEU A 158 9.49 5.60 18.57
CA LEU A 158 8.30 6.45 18.42
C LEU A 158 7.93 6.61 16.95
N ALA A 159 6.63 6.71 16.65
CA ALA A 159 6.11 7.07 15.33
C ALA A 159 5.55 8.51 15.36
N ILE A 160 6.36 9.48 14.88
CA ILE A 160 6.05 10.91 14.93
C ILE A 160 5.47 11.40 13.61
N ASN A 161 4.42 12.20 13.69
CA ASN A 161 3.78 12.80 12.52
C ASN A 161 4.78 13.58 11.65
N ARG A 162 4.67 13.41 10.34
CA ARG A 162 5.54 14.00 9.29
C ARG A 162 6.97 13.48 9.25
N ALA A 163 7.35 12.50 10.08
CA ALA A 163 8.64 11.83 9.95
C ALA A 163 8.76 11.18 8.56
N ILE A 164 9.92 11.31 7.93
CA ILE A 164 10.26 10.68 6.65
C ILE A 164 10.34 9.17 6.87
N THR A 165 9.48 8.41 6.20
CA THR A 165 9.52 6.93 6.20
C THR A 165 10.42 6.42 5.08
N GLN A 166 10.43 7.12 3.95
CA GLN A 166 11.26 6.84 2.80
C GLN A 166 11.80 8.15 2.25
N LYS A 167 13.13 8.30 2.24
CA LYS A 167 13.79 9.53 1.82
C LYS A 167 13.69 9.79 0.33
N HIS A 168 13.75 8.73 -0.48
CA HIS A 168 13.66 8.79 -1.93
C HIS A 168 12.61 7.79 -2.42
N VAL A 169 11.49 8.27 -2.96
CA VAL A 169 10.48 7.40 -3.57
C VAL A 169 10.88 7.14 -5.02
N THR A 170 11.38 5.94 -5.30
CA THR A 170 11.87 5.60 -6.64
C THR A 170 10.74 5.28 -7.60
N ASP A 171 10.72 5.91 -8.78
CA ASP A 171 9.82 5.53 -9.87
C ASP A 171 10.21 4.14 -10.40
N PRO A 172 9.30 3.15 -10.41
CA PRO A 172 9.61 1.79 -10.86
C PRO A 172 10.00 1.67 -12.35
N ARG A 173 9.67 2.65 -13.19
CA ARG A 173 9.93 2.65 -14.65
C ARG A 173 11.21 3.37 -15.02
N THR A 174 11.44 4.55 -14.45
CA THR A 174 12.63 5.37 -14.76
C THR A 174 13.80 5.07 -13.84
N GLY A 175 13.54 4.59 -12.62
CA GLY A 175 14.55 4.44 -11.57
C GLY A 175 14.95 5.78 -10.93
N GLU A 176 14.30 6.88 -11.29
CA GLU A 176 14.61 8.20 -10.76
C GLU A 176 14.12 8.36 -9.31
N ALA A 177 14.90 9.10 -8.51
CA ALA A 177 14.59 9.41 -7.13
C ALA A 177 13.55 10.54 -7.03
N GLY A 178 12.33 10.21 -6.62
CA GLY A 178 11.28 11.17 -6.29
C GLY A 178 11.38 11.72 -4.85
N GLY A 179 10.45 12.62 -4.50
CA GLY A 179 10.42 13.29 -3.19
C GLY A 179 10.19 12.36 -1.98
N PRO A 180 10.49 12.83 -0.76
CA PRO A 180 10.39 12.02 0.46
C PRO A 180 8.95 11.71 0.84
N ARG A 181 8.70 10.47 1.25
CA ARG A 181 7.43 10.02 1.82
C ARG A 181 7.41 10.26 3.33
N ARG A 182 6.33 10.83 3.84
CA ARG A 182 6.19 11.19 5.27
C ARG A 182 5.06 10.39 5.93
N TYR A 183 5.25 10.06 7.21
CA TYR A 183 4.31 9.33 8.04
C TYR A 183 3.12 10.22 8.45
N PRO A 184 1.87 9.82 8.19
CA PRO A 184 0.69 10.48 8.72
C PRO A 184 0.39 9.94 10.13
N GLY A 185 0.75 10.70 11.18
CA GLY A 185 0.58 10.30 12.58
C GLY A 185 -0.23 11.31 13.40
N PHE A 186 -0.79 10.87 14.53
CA PHE A 186 -1.50 11.75 15.46
C PHE A 186 -0.57 12.44 16.47
N THR A 187 0.52 11.77 16.87
CA THR A 187 1.52 12.33 17.79
C THR A 187 2.40 13.34 17.07
N GLY A 188 2.38 14.60 17.52
CA GLY A 188 3.17 15.67 16.92
C GLY A 188 4.52 15.81 17.60
N VAL A 189 5.47 16.47 16.91
CA VAL A 189 6.74 16.90 17.51
C VAL A 189 6.50 17.82 18.71
N GLY A 190 5.42 18.61 18.68
CA GLY A 190 5.04 19.50 19.78
C GLY A 190 4.75 18.80 21.11
N ASP A 191 4.35 17.52 21.09
CA ASP A 191 4.11 16.75 22.32
C ASP A 191 5.42 16.46 23.09
N PHE A 192 6.58 16.56 22.42
CA PHE A 192 7.91 16.36 22.99
C PHE A 192 8.67 17.68 23.25
N ALA A 193 8.01 18.82 23.04
CA ALA A 193 8.58 20.15 23.30
C ALA A 193 9.10 20.37 24.74
N PRO A 194 8.53 19.74 25.80
CA PRO A 194 9.06 19.90 27.16
C PRO A 194 10.48 19.37 27.35
N LEU A 195 10.92 18.38 26.56
CA LEU A 195 12.24 17.76 26.71
C LEU A 195 13.36 18.61 26.10
N ALA A 196 14.60 18.41 26.54
CA ALA A 196 15.76 19.08 25.94
C ALA A 196 15.91 18.70 24.48
N ARG A 197 16.00 17.40 24.19
CA ARG A 197 16.00 16.77 22.86
C ARG A 197 15.53 15.33 22.99
N THR A 198 14.93 14.79 21.93
CA THR A 198 14.47 13.39 21.88
C THR A 198 15.17 12.64 20.75
N PHE A 199 15.69 11.46 21.04
CA PHE A 199 16.30 10.54 20.07
C PHE A 199 15.46 9.27 19.97
N THR A 200 15.17 8.82 18.76
CA THR A 200 14.28 7.67 18.57
C THR A 200 14.69 6.76 17.40
N GLY A 201 14.33 5.48 17.50
CA GLY A 201 14.26 4.54 16.36
C GLY A 201 12.88 4.54 15.71
N HIS A 202 12.58 3.50 14.91
CA HIS A 202 11.32 3.15 14.22
C HIS A 202 11.33 3.43 12.70
N PHE A 203 11.86 4.57 12.28
CA PHE A 203 12.01 4.90 10.86
C PHE A 203 13.49 4.86 10.46
N HIS A 204 13.79 4.17 9.36
CA HIS A 204 15.16 3.83 8.96
C HIS A 204 15.96 5.01 8.40
N SER A 205 15.33 6.15 8.09
CA SER A 205 16.00 7.34 7.57
C SER A 205 16.42 8.28 8.71
N HIS A 206 17.71 8.61 8.78
CA HIS A 206 18.20 9.62 9.71
C HIS A 206 17.60 11.00 9.39
N GLN A 207 17.01 11.64 10.38
CA GLN A 207 16.34 12.94 10.24
C GLN A 207 16.17 13.64 11.58
N THR A 208 16.12 14.97 11.57
CA THR A 208 15.78 15.77 12.75
C THR A 208 14.57 16.64 12.43
N ILE A 209 13.52 16.50 13.24
CA ILE A 209 12.28 17.27 13.12
C ILE A 209 12.29 18.35 14.19
N LEU A 210 12.28 19.61 13.74
CA LEU A 210 12.36 20.79 14.61
C LEU A 210 10.97 21.23 15.07
N GLN A 211 10.93 21.94 16.19
CA GLN A 211 9.72 22.63 16.66
C GLN A 211 9.34 23.76 15.71
N VAL A 212 8.04 23.98 15.51
CA VAL A 212 7.53 25.06 14.64
C VAL A 212 7.48 26.36 15.45
N THR A 213 8.61 27.04 15.63
CA THR A 213 8.70 28.35 16.30
C THR A 213 8.97 29.47 15.30
N LYS A 214 8.36 30.64 15.51
CA LYS A 214 8.48 31.83 14.63
C LYS A 214 9.85 32.53 14.71
N GLN A 215 10.75 32.09 15.58
CA GLN A 215 12.03 32.73 15.85
C GLN A 215 13.17 31.69 15.77
N GLN A 216 14.05 31.90 14.78
CA GLN A 216 15.30 31.21 14.47
C GLN A 216 15.23 29.71 14.02
N PRO A 217 15.66 29.38 12.79
CA PRO A 217 15.64 28.01 12.24
C PRO A 217 16.74 27.08 12.77
N ARG A 218 17.34 27.36 13.95
CA ARG A 218 18.47 26.58 14.50
C ARG A 218 18.30 26.14 15.96
N ASP A 219 17.17 26.43 16.60
CA ASP A 219 16.94 25.94 17.97
C ASP A 219 16.62 24.43 17.93
N LEU A 220 17.49 23.64 18.56
CA LEU A 220 17.33 22.18 18.68
C LEU A 220 16.52 21.79 19.92
N ARG A 221 16.07 22.74 20.74
CA ARG A 221 15.30 22.45 21.94
C ARG A 221 13.96 21.80 21.60
N GLY A 222 13.64 20.69 22.27
CA GLY A 222 12.44 19.90 22.01
C GLY A 222 12.43 19.22 20.64
N SER A 223 13.55 19.20 19.91
CA SER A 223 13.62 18.52 18.62
C SER A 223 13.54 16.99 18.79
N VAL A 224 12.97 16.32 17.78
CA VAL A 224 12.96 14.85 17.71
C VAL A 224 13.87 14.40 16.56
N THR A 225 14.91 13.65 16.90
CA THR A 225 15.87 13.09 15.95
C THR A 225 15.67 11.59 15.83
N TYR A 226 15.36 11.12 14.62
CA TYR A 226 15.46 9.70 14.29
C TYR A 226 16.91 9.34 14.04
N ILE A 227 17.41 8.34 14.77
CA ILE A 227 18.77 7.83 14.60
C ILE A 227 18.90 7.22 13.21
N GLY A 228 17.92 6.38 12.83
CA GLY A 228 17.88 5.69 11.55
C GLY A 228 18.67 4.38 11.57
N ALA A 229 18.36 3.51 10.62
CA ALA A 229 19.06 2.24 10.50
C ALA A 229 20.52 2.46 10.04
N PRO A 230 21.50 1.71 10.57
CA PRO A 230 22.90 1.89 10.23
C PRO A 230 23.27 1.34 8.83
N LEU A 231 22.38 0.57 8.22
CA LEU A 231 22.50 0.05 6.85
C LEU A 231 21.15 0.06 6.12
N GLN A 232 21.18 -0.04 4.78
CA GLN A 232 19.98 -0.23 3.98
C GLN A 232 19.43 -1.65 4.16
N HIS A 233 18.15 -1.77 4.54
CA HIS A 233 17.48 -3.04 4.81
C HIS A 233 16.46 -3.44 3.74
N THR A 234 15.92 -2.47 3.01
CA THR A 234 14.85 -2.69 2.03
C THR A 234 15.02 -1.80 0.79
N TRP A 235 14.23 -2.07 -0.26
CA TRP A 235 14.15 -1.19 -1.44
C TRP A 235 13.67 0.23 -1.13
N ALA A 236 13.01 0.46 0.02
CA ALA A 236 12.62 1.81 0.44
C ALA A 236 13.82 2.66 0.86
N ASP A 237 14.94 2.02 1.22
CA ASP A 237 16.18 2.71 1.56
C ASP A 237 17.05 3.04 0.34
N LEU A 238 16.61 2.67 -0.87
CA LEU A 238 17.34 2.94 -2.10
C LEU A 238 17.65 4.45 -2.21
N PHE A 239 18.89 4.76 -2.57
CA PHE A 239 19.48 6.12 -2.59
C PHE A 239 19.70 6.80 -1.23
N ASP A 240 19.26 6.23 -0.11
CA ASP A 240 19.63 6.76 1.22
C ASP A 240 21.02 6.24 1.62
N THR A 241 22.06 7.02 1.32
CA THR A 241 23.47 6.67 1.58
C THR A 241 23.98 7.15 2.94
N GLN A 242 23.24 8.03 3.61
CA GLN A 242 23.62 8.64 4.89
C GLN A 242 23.06 7.81 6.06
N LYS A 243 23.50 6.56 6.16
CA LYS A 243 23.10 5.60 7.20
C LYS A 243 24.29 5.24 8.09
N GLY A 244 24.08 5.17 9.39
CA GLY A 244 25.16 4.93 10.34
C GLY A 244 24.70 5.04 11.79
N VAL A 245 25.62 5.48 12.65
CA VAL A 245 25.38 5.63 14.10
C VAL A 245 25.59 7.08 14.53
N VAL A 246 24.91 7.51 15.58
CA VAL A 246 25.00 8.89 16.05
C VAL A 246 25.88 8.95 17.30
N LEU A 247 26.90 9.80 17.29
CA LEU A 247 27.67 10.17 18.47
C LEU A 247 27.01 11.40 19.11
N LEU A 248 26.66 11.29 20.39
CA LEU A 248 26.05 12.36 21.17
C LEU A 248 26.99 12.76 22.31
N ASP A 249 27.21 14.06 22.46
CA ASP A 249 27.79 14.62 23.67
C ASP A 249 26.66 14.98 24.66
N PRO A 250 26.54 14.29 25.81
CA PRO A 250 25.45 14.51 26.76
C PRO A 250 25.53 15.85 27.50
N GLU A 251 26.69 16.52 27.50
CA GLU A 251 26.85 17.84 28.13
C GLU A 251 26.42 18.96 27.16
N SER A 252 26.99 18.96 25.95
CA SER A 252 26.72 20.00 24.93
C SER A 252 25.47 19.77 24.09
N LEU A 253 24.93 18.55 24.08
CA LEU A 253 23.84 18.09 23.21
C LEU A 253 24.16 18.11 21.70
N GLU A 254 25.44 18.28 21.34
CA GLU A 254 25.91 18.17 19.96
C GLU A 254 25.84 16.71 19.49
N GLN A 255 25.40 16.50 18.25
CA GLN A 255 25.32 15.18 17.63
C GLN A 255 26.12 15.14 16.32
N GLU A 256 26.73 13.99 16.05
CA GLU A 256 27.46 13.72 14.81
C GLU A 256 27.02 12.37 14.25
N LEU A 257 26.61 12.30 12.98
CA LEU A 257 26.29 11.05 12.30
C LEU A 257 27.57 10.47 11.68
N VAL A 258 28.01 9.32 12.17
CA VAL A 258 29.12 8.55 11.60
C VAL A 258 28.53 7.55 10.61
N VAL A 259 28.77 7.77 9.31
CA VAL A 259 28.23 6.93 8.23
C VAL A 259 28.95 5.57 8.18
N SER A 260 28.17 4.51 8.04
CA SER A 260 28.68 3.13 7.93
C SER A 260 29.35 2.90 6.57
N PRO A 261 30.56 2.30 6.52
CA PRO A 261 31.15 1.80 5.27
C PRO A 261 30.28 0.77 4.56
N HIS A 262 29.37 0.12 5.29
CA HIS A 262 28.45 -0.91 4.81
C HIS A 262 27.02 -0.37 4.61
N ALA A 263 26.83 0.95 4.63
CA ALA A 263 25.54 1.61 4.50
C ALA A 263 24.80 1.18 3.22
N VAL A 264 25.49 1.19 2.07
CA VAL A 264 24.89 0.97 0.75
C VAL A 264 24.86 -0.52 0.40
N GLY A 265 23.67 -1.09 0.31
CA GLY A 265 23.44 -2.46 -0.16
C GLY A 265 22.49 -2.57 -1.35
N TYR A 266 21.79 -1.50 -1.70
CA TYR A 266 20.82 -1.46 -2.79
C TYR A 266 21.28 -0.45 -3.84
N THR A 267 21.17 -0.81 -5.11
CA THR A 267 21.55 0.04 -6.24
C THR A 267 20.64 -0.18 -7.45
N THR A 268 20.77 0.69 -8.44
CA THR A 268 20.10 0.56 -9.75
C THR A 268 21.11 0.18 -10.83
N ALA A 269 20.65 -0.49 -11.87
CA ALA A 269 21.44 -0.78 -13.08
C ALA A 269 20.56 -0.65 -14.32
N GLU A 270 21.01 0.10 -15.32
CA GLU A 270 20.29 0.23 -16.58
C GLU A 270 20.46 -1.03 -17.43
N ALA A 271 19.37 -1.58 -17.92
CA ALA A 271 19.41 -2.84 -18.66
C ALA A 271 20.28 -2.78 -19.92
N GLN A 272 20.30 -1.64 -20.62
CA GLN A 272 21.12 -1.47 -21.81
C GLN A 272 22.61 -1.56 -21.48
N ASP A 273 23.03 -0.99 -20.36
CA ASP A 273 24.43 -1.02 -19.93
C ASP A 273 24.86 -2.39 -19.43
N VAL A 274 23.98 -3.12 -18.75
CA VAL A 274 24.24 -4.52 -18.38
C VAL A 274 24.38 -5.41 -19.63
N LEU A 275 23.48 -5.25 -20.60
CA LEU A 275 23.47 -6.05 -21.83
C LEU A 275 24.61 -5.66 -22.80
N ALA A 276 25.17 -4.46 -22.65
CA ALA A 276 26.35 -3.99 -23.37
C ALA A 276 27.66 -4.20 -22.60
N ASP A 277 27.63 -4.86 -21.43
CA ASP A 277 28.78 -5.07 -20.54
C ASP A 277 29.54 -3.79 -20.17
N ARG A 278 28.80 -2.68 -20.02
CA ARG A 278 29.33 -1.35 -19.65
C ARG A 278 29.36 -1.08 -18.15
N ILE A 279 28.76 -1.96 -17.34
CA ILE A 279 28.70 -1.80 -15.88
C ILE A 279 29.96 -2.38 -15.22
N GLY A 280 30.58 -1.59 -14.34
CA GLY A 280 31.72 -2.03 -13.56
C GLY A 280 31.34 -3.08 -12.51
N VAL A 281 32.10 -4.18 -12.41
CA VAL A 281 31.85 -5.27 -11.44
C VAL A 281 31.70 -4.74 -10.00
N LYS A 282 32.55 -3.78 -9.60
CA LYS A 282 32.53 -3.17 -8.25
C LYS A 282 31.25 -2.39 -7.93
N GLU A 283 30.49 -1.97 -8.95
CA GLU A 283 29.29 -1.17 -8.74
C GLU A 283 28.10 -2.02 -8.29
N VAL A 284 28.04 -3.28 -8.74
CA VAL A 284 26.90 -4.19 -8.56
C VAL A 284 27.20 -5.40 -7.69
N GLN A 285 28.47 -5.81 -7.58
CA GLN A 285 28.89 -6.95 -6.77
C GLN A 285 28.50 -6.77 -5.30
N ASP A 286 28.02 -7.85 -4.67
CA ASP A 286 27.58 -7.90 -3.27
C ASP A 286 26.39 -6.98 -2.91
N LYS A 287 25.67 -6.43 -3.91
CA LYS A 287 24.50 -5.55 -3.72
C LYS A 287 23.21 -6.17 -4.27
N HIS A 288 22.07 -5.63 -3.86
CA HIS A 288 20.77 -5.87 -4.48
C HIS A 288 20.55 -4.85 -5.60
N VAL A 289 20.24 -5.32 -6.80
CA VAL A 289 20.15 -4.47 -7.99
C VAL A 289 18.72 -4.37 -8.50
N MET A 290 18.23 -3.13 -8.69
CA MET A 290 17.00 -2.85 -9.42
C MET A 290 17.33 -2.54 -10.87
N ILE A 291 16.79 -3.32 -11.80
CA ILE A 291 16.97 -3.07 -13.23
C ILE A 291 16.04 -1.93 -13.66
N THR A 292 16.59 -0.92 -14.31
CA THR A 292 15.85 0.24 -14.86
C THR A 292 15.75 0.17 -16.38
N GLY A 293 14.70 0.78 -16.94
CA GLY A 293 14.44 0.83 -18.39
C GLY A 293 13.13 0.16 -18.83
N LYS A 294 12.70 0.44 -20.07
CA LYS A 294 11.57 -0.26 -20.70
C LYS A 294 12.04 -1.63 -21.18
N LEU A 295 11.63 -2.67 -20.47
CA LEU A 295 12.12 -4.03 -20.69
C LEU A 295 11.02 -4.93 -21.25
N SER A 296 11.34 -5.71 -22.26
CA SER A 296 10.62 -6.95 -22.55
C SER A 296 10.99 -8.04 -21.54
N ARG A 297 10.13 -9.06 -21.40
CA ARG A 297 10.41 -10.21 -20.53
C ARG A 297 11.73 -10.90 -20.86
N ARG A 298 12.12 -10.94 -22.14
CA ARG A 298 13.38 -11.54 -22.60
C ARG A 298 14.59 -10.70 -22.19
N GLU A 299 14.51 -9.38 -22.33
CA GLU A 299 15.59 -8.47 -21.91
C GLU A 299 15.77 -8.48 -20.40
N TYR A 300 14.69 -8.52 -19.62
CA TYR A 300 14.77 -8.64 -18.17
C TYR A 300 15.50 -9.93 -17.74
N VAL A 301 15.12 -11.08 -18.29
CA VAL A 301 15.76 -12.37 -17.95
C VAL A 301 17.24 -12.35 -18.33
N SER A 302 17.58 -11.91 -19.55
CA SER A 302 18.98 -11.80 -20.00
C SER A 302 19.81 -10.86 -19.14
N THR A 303 19.23 -9.71 -18.76
CA THR A 303 19.88 -8.72 -17.89
C THR A 303 20.10 -9.29 -16.49
N ARG A 304 19.08 -9.94 -15.92
CA ARG A 304 19.14 -10.60 -14.62
C ARG A 304 20.24 -11.67 -14.58
N ASP A 305 20.28 -12.53 -15.59
CA ASP A 305 21.25 -13.63 -15.65
C ASP A 305 22.69 -13.10 -15.78
N ARG A 306 22.90 -11.98 -16.47
CA ARG A 306 24.21 -11.29 -16.50
C ARG A 306 24.57 -10.68 -15.15
N LEU A 307 23.64 -10.00 -14.48
CA LEU A 307 23.86 -9.45 -13.14
C LEU A 307 24.23 -10.55 -12.12
N ILE A 308 23.56 -11.70 -12.18
CA ILE A 308 23.89 -12.85 -11.32
C ILE A 308 25.33 -13.33 -11.59
N LYS A 309 25.78 -13.37 -12.85
CA LYS A 309 27.19 -13.70 -13.20
C LYS A 309 28.20 -12.67 -12.67
N LEU A 310 27.81 -11.41 -12.51
CA LEU A 310 28.64 -10.35 -11.93
C LEU A 310 28.70 -10.36 -10.39
N GLY A 311 28.06 -11.33 -9.73
CA GLY A 311 28.10 -11.49 -8.27
C GLY A 311 27.12 -10.58 -7.51
N VAL A 312 26.00 -10.22 -8.15
CA VAL A 312 24.88 -9.52 -7.51
C VAL A 312 24.16 -10.45 -6.53
N ARG A 313 23.78 -9.94 -5.34
CA ARG A 313 23.09 -10.74 -4.30
C ARG A 313 21.67 -11.10 -4.70
N SER A 314 20.92 -10.12 -5.17
CA SER A 314 19.60 -10.34 -5.74
C SER A 314 19.23 -9.24 -6.71
N VAL A 315 18.34 -9.58 -7.63
CA VAL A 315 17.78 -8.64 -8.59
C VAL A 315 16.30 -8.50 -8.27
N ARG A 316 15.81 -7.26 -8.22
CA ARG A 316 14.39 -6.98 -7.94
C ARG A 316 13.49 -7.61 -9.01
N ASP A 317 12.45 -8.32 -8.58
CA ASP A 317 11.48 -8.92 -9.50
C ASP A 317 10.77 -7.90 -10.39
N TRP A 318 10.73 -8.17 -11.69
CA TRP A 318 10.04 -7.36 -12.69
C TRP A 318 8.53 -7.63 -12.71
N GLN A 319 7.75 -6.60 -12.43
CA GLN A 319 6.28 -6.63 -12.53
C GLN A 319 5.83 -5.82 -13.75
N PRO A 320 5.33 -6.45 -14.82
CA PRO A 320 4.75 -5.72 -15.94
C PRO A 320 3.38 -5.14 -15.55
N VAL A 321 3.23 -3.81 -15.68
CA VAL A 321 1.97 -3.12 -15.43
C VAL A 321 1.09 -3.22 -16.68
N ALA A 322 -0.09 -3.85 -16.56
CA ALA A 322 -1.16 -3.76 -17.55
C ALA A 322 -1.69 -2.32 -17.64
N ALA A 323 -2.06 -1.88 -18.84
CA ALA A 323 -2.54 -0.52 -19.08
C ALA A 323 -3.95 -0.32 -18.50
N GLU A 324 -4.12 0.50 -17.46
CA GLU A 324 -5.42 1.06 -17.06
C GLU A 324 -5.26 2.43 -16.33
N TRP A 325 -5.82 3.44 -16.99
CA TRP A 325 -6.43 4.72 -16.62
C TRP A 325 -6.10 5.43 -15.29
N GLN A 326 -5.72 6.71 -15.42
CA GLN A 326 -5.41 7.65 -14.34
C GLN A 326 -6.68 8.11 -13.59
N SER A 327 -6.79 7.72 -12.32
CA SER A 327 -7.51 8.41 -11.25
C SER A 327 -6.74 8.19 -9.94
N GLY A 328 -6.60 9.25 -9.14
CA GLY A 328 -5.68 9.33 -8.00
C GLY A 328 -5.97 8.34 -6.88
N SER A 329 -5.07 7.36 -6.71
CA SER A 329 -4.86 6.62 -5.47
C SER A 329 -3.49 5.94 -5.57
N MET A 330 -2.48 6.50 -4.91
CA MET A 330 -1.14 5.92 -4.85
C MET A 330 -1.19 4.58 -4.11
N SER A 331 -1.21 3.51 -4.91
CA SER A 331 -1.02 2.11 -4.51
C SER A 331 0.14 1.96 -3.53
N LEU A 332 -0.20 1.57 -2.29
CA LEU A 332 0.74 1.16 -1.26
C LEU A 332 1.46 -0.11 -1.73
N GLY A 333 2.77 0.01 -1.95
CA GLY A 333 3.66 -1.12 -2.16
C GLY A 333 3.45 -2.17 -1.08
N LYS A 334 3.06 -3.37 -1.51
CA LYS A 334 2.92 -4.56 -0.68
C LYS A 334 4.21 -4.78 0.09
N THR A 335 4.15 -4.45 1.38
CA THR A 335 5.13 -4.85 2.38
C THR A 335 4.46 -5.96 3.16
N VAL A 336 5.07 -7.14 3.15
CA VAL A 336 4.58 -8.35 3.82
C VAL A 336 4.41 -8.03 5.31
N LEU A 337 3.17 -8.09 5.79
CA LEU A 337 2.86 -8.06 7.22
C LEU A 337 3.29 -9.42 7.81
N PRO A 338 4.03 -9.46 8.93
CA PRO A 338 4.36 -10.72 9.62
C PRO A 338 3.08 -11.40 10.14
N ALA A 339 2.97 -12.69 9.84
CA ALA A 339 1.95 -13.59 10.36
C ALA A 339 2.24 -13.86 11.85
N ASP A 340 1.35 -13.44 12.74
CA ASP A 340 1.36 -13.79 14.17
C ASP A 340 -0.07 -13.62 14.73
N ILE A 341 -0.98 -14.55 14.38
CA ILE A 341 -2.20 -14.84 15.17
C ILE A 341 -2.45 -16.35 15.09
N GLN A 342 -1.92 -17.10 16.05
CA GLN A 342 -2.57 -18.31 16.55
C GLN A 342 -2.03 -18.66 17.93
N ASP A 343 -2.99 -19.01 18.79
CA ASP A 343 -2.89 -19.63 20.11
C ASP A 343 -2.54 -18.75 21.32
N GLN A 344 -3.55 -18.56 22.20
CA GLN A 344 -3.48 -19.01 23.59
C GLN A 344 -4.87 -18.95 24.31
N PRO A 345 -5.01 -19.58 25.50
CA PRO A 345 -6.12 -20.47 25.83
C PRO A 345 -7.24 -19.89 26.69
N ASP A 346 -8.26 -20.73 26.80
CA ASP A 346 -9.48 -20.70 27.59
C ASP A 346 -9.29 -20.35 29.08
N THR A 347 -10.20 -19.52 29.61
CA THR A 347 -10.43 -19.35 31.06
C THR A 347 -11.91 -19.16 31.38
N GLY A 348 -12.61 -20.28 31.60
CA GLY A 348 -13.36 -20.52 32.84
C GLY A 348 -14.83 -20.10 32.92
N ARG A 349 -15.71 -21.07 33.26
CA ARG A 349 -16.72 -20.86 34.31
C ARG A 349 -17.31 -22.16 34.86
N LYS A 350 -17.48 -22.16 36.19
CA LYS A 350 -18.15 -23.14 37.04
C LYS A 350 -19.65 -23.25 36.74
N THR A 351 -20.20 -24.47 36.86
CA THR A 351 -21.51 -24.68 37.50
C THR A 351 -21.59 -26.09 38.12
N ARG A 352 -22.42 -26.15 39.17
CA ARG A 352 -22.62 -27.17 40.20
C ARG A 352 -24.08 -27.62 40.09
N GLU A 353 -24.37 -28.90 40.35
CA GLU A 353 -25.66 -29.55 40.72
C GLU A 353 -25.74 -30.95 40.07
N GLU A 354 -26.46 -31.96 40.56
CA GLU A 354 -26.78 -32.50 41.88
C GLU A 354 -27.46 -33.87 41.61
N LEU A 355 -27.35 -34.81 42.56
CA LEU A 355 -28.28 -35.91 42.90
C LEU A 355 -28.43 -37.19 42.02
N GLY A 356 -28.47 -38.33 42.72
CA GLY A 356 -29.25 -39.54 42.36
C GLY A 356 -28.47 -40.85 42.20
N GLU A 357 -27.99 -41.48 43.28
CA GLU A 357 -28.61 -42.66 43.95
C GLU A 357 -28.46 -44.05 43.29
N THR A 358 -27.58 -44.86 43.92
CA THR A 358 -27.74 -46.28 44.34
C THR A 358 -28.32 -47.35 43.41
N ARG A 359 -27.54 -48.44 43.20
CA ARG A 359 -27.67 -49.72 43.96
C ARG A 359 -26.60 -50.75 43.53
N ARG A 360 -26.05 -51.44 44.53
CA ARG A 360 -25.17 -52.63 44.40
C ARG A 360 -26.01 -53.94 44.51
N PRO A 361 -25.40 -55.13 44.64
CA PRO A 361 -25.28 -56.15 43.59
C PRO A 361 -26.07 -57.42 43.98
N ASP A 362 -26.07 -58.48 43.18
CA ASP A 362 -26.42 -59.79 43.75
C ASP A 362 -25.61 -60.97 43.21
N LEU A 363 -25.35 -61.87 44.16
CA LEU A 363 -24.47 -63.03 44.10
C LEU A 363 -25.15 -64.26 43.49
N ALA A 364 -24.36 -65.07 42.75
CA ALA A 364 -24.52 -66.52 42.75
C ALA A 364 -23.19 -67.25 42.46
N ARG A 365 -22.90 -68.28 43.26
CA ARG A 365 -21.72 -69.16 43.22
C ARG A 365 -22.07 -70.51 42.55
N PRO A 366 -21.09 -71.41 42.28
CA PRO A 366 -20.93 -72.09 41.00
C PRO A 366 -21.34 -73.57 40.98
N SER A 367 -21.59 -74.09 39.77
CA SER A 367 -21.65 -75.52 39.45
C SER A 367 -20.54 -75.87 38.44
N ALA A 368 -19.95 -77.05 38.62
CA ALA A 368 -18.70 -77.51 38.08
C ALA A 368 -18.88 -78.42 36.84
N VAL A 369 -18.01 -78.22 35.84
CA VAL A 369 -17.29 -79.28 35.08
C VAL A 369 -18.05 -80.09 34.00
N ALA A 370 -19.28 -79.75 33.60
CA ALA A 370 -20.00 -80.54 32.57
C ALA A 370 -20.12 -79.91 31.16
N SER A 371 -19.32 -78.91 30.76
CA SER A 371 -19.56 -78.23 29.47
C SER A 371 -18.29 -77.73 28.75
N LEU A 372 -17.33 -78.63 28.49
CA LEU A 372 -16.34 -78.42 27.43
C LEU A 372 -16.74 -79.29 26.24
N GLY A 373 -17.62 -78.72 25.41
CA GLY A 373 -18.14 -79.39 24.23
C GLY A 373 -17.07 -79.68 23.19
N LEU A 374 -17.12 -80.90 22.67
CA LEU A 374 -16.51 -81.37 21.43
C LEU A 374 -16.75 -80.34 20.31
N MET A 375 -15.67 -79.79 19.76
CA MET A 375 -15.67 -79.06 18.48
C MET A 375 -14.67 -79.75 17.57
N ALA A 376 -15.03 -80.94 17.12
CA ALA A 376 -14.48 -81.57 15.94
C ALA A 376 -15.33 -81.13 14.74
N ASP A 377 -14.94 -80.07 14.05
CA ASP A 377 -15.22 -79.96 12.61
C ASP A 377 -14.30 -78.92 11.93
N GLY A 378 -13.87 -79.25 10.71
CA GLY A 378 -12.97 -78.49 9.86
C GLY A 378 -13.62 -77.29 9.18
N THR A 379 -14.15 -76.34 9.96
CA THR A 379 -14.57 -75.04 9.42
C THR A 379 -13.37 -74.10 9.29
N GLU A 380 -13.20 -73.49 8.11
CA GLU A 380 -12.24 -72.40 7.88
C GLU A 380 -12.41 -71.30 8.95
N ARG A 381 -11.54 -71.32 9.96
CA ARG A 381 -11.49 -70.27 10.98
C ARG A 381 -10.98 -68.99 10.30
N LYS A 382 -11.85 -68.00 10.10
CA LYS A 382 -11.50 -66.67 9.53
C LYS A 382 -10.60 -65.87 10.49
N PRO A 383 -9.65 -65.06 9.98
CA PRO A 383 -8.87 -64.15 10.80
C PRO A 383 -9.78 -63.14 11.52
N PHE A 384 -9.35 -62.69 12.69
CA PHE A 384 -10.11 -61.83 13.57
C PHE A 384 -10.36 -60.44 12.94
N GLY A 385 -11.64 -60.09 12.71
CA GLY A 385 -12.03 -58.86 12.02
C GLY A 385 -12.02 -57.63 12.93
N LEU A 386 -10.87 -56.96 13.08
CA LEU A 386 -10.77 -55.66 13.79
C LEU A 386 -11.81 -54.64 13.29
N ALA A 387 -12.16 -54.70 12.00
CA ALA A 387 -13.18 -53.85 11.37
C ALA A 387 -14.61 -54.04 11.93
N GLU A 388 -14.94 -55.22 12.46
CA GLU A 388 -16.26 -55.47 13.06
C GLU A 388 -16.41 -54.77 14.42
N MET A 389 -15.32 -54.70 15.20
CA MET A 389 -15.30 -54.03 16.50
C MET A 389 -15.29 -52.51 16.42
N VAL A 390 -14.93 -51.92 15.29
CA VAL A 390 -15.00 -50.46 15.07
C VAL A 390 -16.40 -49.94 15.34
N LYS A 391 -17.42 -50.65 14.87
CA LYS A 391 -18.82 -50.26 15.06
C LYS A 391 -19.21 -50.32 16.54
N GLU A 392 -18.87 -51.41 17.22
CA GLU A 392 -19.15 -51.57 18.65
C GLU A 392 -18.45 -50.50 19.49
N TYR A 393 -17.19 -50.18 19.17
CA TYR A 393 -16.44 -49.11 19.83
C TYR A 393 -17.10 -47.74 19.65
N VAL A 394 -17.38 -47.33 18.41
CA VAL A 394 -18.02 -46.03 18.13
C VAL A 394 -19.42 -45.95 18.77
N SER A 395 -20.16 -47.05 18.85
CA SER A 395 -21.45 -47.10 19.55
C SER A 395 -21.33 -47.05 21.08
N SER A 396 -20.19 -47.41 21.66
CA SER A 396 -19.96 -47.41 23.11
C SER A 396 -19.48 -46.08 23.70
N LEU A 397 -19.12 -45.11 22.85
CA LEU A 397 -18.55 -43.83 23.27
C LEU A 397 -19.62 -42.74 23.45
N ASP A 398 -19.45 -41.92 24.48
CA ASP A 398 -20.09 -40.62 24.62
C ASP A 398 -19.28 -39.58 23.83
N LEU A 399 -19.79 -39.17 22.67
CA LEU A 399 -19.12 -38.24 21.75
C LEU A 399 -19.63 -36.81 21.95
N GLU A 400 -18.79 -35.81 21.69
CA GLU A 400 -19.20 -34.40 21.65
C GLU A 400 -20.24 -34.15 20.54
N ALA A 401 -21.09 -33.13 20.71
CA ALA A 401 -22.25 -32.87 19.83
C ALA A 401 -21.91 -32.80 18.32
N LEU A 402 -20.73 -32.27 17.95
CA LEU A 402 -20.25 -32.18 16.56
C LEU A 402 -19.89 -33.55 15.94
N LEU A 403 -19.43 -34.49 16.76
CA LEU A 403 -19.02 -35.84 16.36
C LEU A 403 -20.18 -36.85 16.47
N ASP A 404 -21.14 -36.58 17.34
CA ASP A 404 -22.33 -37.42 17.56
C ASP A 404 -23.19 -37.51 16.29
N ASP A 405 -23.40 -36.38 15.60
CA ASP A 405 -24.09 -36.30 14.31
C ASP A 405 -23.36 -37.04 13.17
N ARG A 406 -22.14 -37.54 13.41
CA ARG A 406 -21.23 -38.11 12.40
C ARG A 406 -20.77 -39.53 12.71
N ARG A 407 -21.43 -40.25 13.62
CA ARG A 407 -21.09 -41.63 13.98
C ARG A 407 -20.98 -42.60 12.80
N GLU A 408 -21.81 -42.43 11.77
CA GLU A 408 -21.76 -43.24 10.55
C GLU A 408 -20.45 -43.02 9.76
N ILE A 409 -20.06 -41.75 9.59
CA ILE A 409 -18.80 -41.37 8.94
C ILE A 409 -17.61 -41.88 9.76
N LEU A 410 -17.64 -41.71 11.08
CA LEU A 410 -16.59 -42.22 11.97
C LEU A 410 -16.43 -43.74 11.82
N THR A 411 -17.53 -44.50 11.79
CA THR A 411 -17.50 -45.95 11.63
C THR A 411 -16.94 -46.36 10.26
N LEU A 412 -17.35 -45.69 9.18
CA LEU A 412 -16.86 -45.96 7.83
C LEU A 412 -15.37 -45.67 7.70
N VAL A 413 -14.93 -44.50 8.15
CA VAL A 413 -13.53 -44.07 8.12
C VAL A 413 -12.66 -45.02 8.95
N GLY A 414 -13.10 -45.40 10.14
CA GLY A 414 -12.40 -46.37 10.99
C GLY A 414 -12.18 -47.73 10.31
N LYS A 415 -13.20 -48.26 9.62
CA LYS A 415 -13.07 -49.51 8.84
C LYS A 415 -12.09 -49.38 7.68
N ARG A 416 -12.23 -48.32 6.88
CA ARG A 416 -11.34 -48.05 5.72
C ARG A 416 -9.88 -47.86 6.13
N LEU A 417 -9.63 -47.17 7.25
CA LEU A 417 -8.27 -46.99 7.78
C LEU A 417 -7.62 -48.34 8.15
N LEU A 418 -8.38 -49.25 8.75
CA LEU A 418 -7.90 -50.61 9.07
C LEU A 418 -7.63 -51.44 7.80
N GLU A 419 -8.49 -51.33 6.79
CA GLU A 419 -8.31 -52.01 5.50
C GLU A 419 -7.05 -51.53 4.75
N VAL A 420 -6.80 -50.21 4.72
CA VAL A 420 -5.59 -49.63 4.11
C VAL A 420 -4.33 -50.02 4.90
N SER A 421 -4.41 -50.03 6.23
CA SER A 421 -3.27 -50.37 7.09
C SER A 421 -2.86 -51.86 7.05
N SER A 422 -3.76 -52.75 6.60
CA SER A 422 -3.46 -54.19 6.49
C SER A 422 -2.64 -54.59 5.26
N HIS A 423 -2.37 -53.65 4.34
CA HIS A 423 -1.59 -53.87 3.11
C HIS A 423 -0.31 -52.99 3.07
N PRO A 424 0.69 -53.25 3.93
CA PRO A 424 1.85 -52.36 4.12
C PRO A 424 2.88 -52.37 2.97
N ARG A 425 2.79 -53.29 2.00
CA ARG A 425 3.85 -53.50 0.99
C ARG A 425 3.72 -52.70 -0.30
N ASP A 426 2.58 -52.08 -0.57
CA ASP A 426 2.50 -51.09 -1.65
C ASP A 426 2.79 -49.71 -1.08
N ARG A 427 3.95 -49.16 -1.45
CA ARG A 427 4.30 -47.74 -1.31
C ARG A 427 3.40 -46.85 -2.21
N ALA A 428 2.09 -47.12 -2.21
CA ALA A 428 1.02 -46.32 -2.80
C ALA A 428 0.21 -45.58 -1.72
N ALA A 429 0.60 -45.65 -0.44
CA ALA A 429 0.00 -44.87 0.64
C ALA A 429 0.09 -43.33 0.43
N SER A 430 0.85 -42.86 -0.57
CA SER A 430 0.90 -41.45 -0.98
C SER A 430 -0.16 -41.04 -2.01
N ALA A 431 -1.03 -41.95 -2.47
CA ALA A 431 -1.99 -41.66 -3.54
C ALA A 431 -3.44 -41.45 -3.07
N VAL A 432 -3.80 -41.91 -1.87
CA VAL A 432 -5.18 -41.85 -1.38
C VAL A 432 -5.42 -40.54 -0.65
N LYS A 433 -6.33 -39.70 -1.17
CA LYS A 433 -6.65 -38.41 -0.56
C LYS A 433 -7.65 -38.58 0.58
N TYR A 434 -7.62 -37.68 1.54
CA TYR A 434 -8.56 -37.69 2.66
C TYR A 434 -10.05 -37.60 2.21
N LYS A 435 -10.32 -36.95 1.07
CA LYS A 435 -11.68 -36.82 0.50
C LYS A 435 -12.25 -38.16 0.05
N ASP A 436 -11.40 -39.06 -0.46
CA ASP A 436 -11.81 -40.39 -0.91
C ASP A 436 -12.20 -41.28 0.28
N MET A 437 -11.58 -41.06 1.44
CA MET A 437 -11.91 -41.77 2.69
C MET A 437 -13.26 -41.35 3.28
N LEU A 438 -13.68 -40.11 3.04
CA LEU A 438 -14.91 -39.52 3.57
C LEU A 438 -16.12 -39.74 2.65
N ASP A 439 -15.92 -40.21 1.42
CA ASP A 439 -17.00 -40.43 0.47
C ASP A 439 -17.89 -41.62 0.90
N LEU A 440 -19.17 -41.33 1.17
CA LEU A 440 -20.20 -42.30 1.56
C LEU A 440 -20.74 -43.11 0.36
N SER A 441 -20.26 -42.85 -0.86
CA SER A 441 -20.73 -43.54 -2.06
C SER A 441 -20.41 -45.05 -2.04
N PRO A 442 -21.38 -45.94 -2.32
CA PRO A 442 -21.15 -47.39 -2.29
C PRO A 442 -20.25 -47.94 -3.41
N GLN A 443 -19.78 -47.08 -4.33
CA GLN A 443 -18.86 -47.44 -5.43
C GLN A 443 -17.39 -47.06 -5.15
N SER A 444 -17.10 -46.36 -4.06
CA SER A 444 -15.74 -45.98 -3.66
C SER A 444 -15.16 -47.00 -2.68
N THR A 445 -14.88 -48.22 -3.15
CA THR A 445 -13.76 -48.96 -2.56
C THR A 445 -12.49 -48.23 -2.99
N PRO A 446 -11.54 -47.93 -2.10
CA PRO A 446 -10.28 -47.31 -2.49
C PRO A 446 -9.65 -48.20 -3.57
N PHE A 447 -9.53 -47.65 -4.78
CA PHE A 447 -8.96 -48.32 -5.94
C PHE A 447 -7.49 -48.60 -5.65
N VAL A 448 -7.19 -49.81 -5.18
CA VAL A 448 -5.83 -50.34 -5.24
C VAL A 448 -5.56 -50.63 -6.72
N PRO A 449 -4.56 -49.99 -7.36
CA PRO A 449 -4.25 -50.31 -8.74
C PRO A 449 -3.76 -51.75 -8.80
N SER A 450 -4.60 -52.64 -9.31
CA SER A 450 -4.23 -54.01 -9.65
C SER A 450 -3.19 -53.94 -10.78
N THR A 451 -1.91 -53.89 -10.45
CA THR A 451 -0.89 -54.28 -11.41
C THR A 451 -0.99 -55.79 -11.58
N ASP A 452 -1.53 -56.21 -12.73
CA ASP A 452 -1.52 -57.58 -13.22
C ASP A 452 -0.07 -58.11 -13.25
N THR A 453 0.37 -58.59 -12.11
CA THR A 453 1.54 -59.44 -11.93
C THR A 453 0.99 -60.73 -11.34
N PRO A 454 1.08 -61.88 -12.03
CA PRO A 454 0.60 -63.15 -11.48
C PRO A 454 1.50 -63.52 -10.29
N GLY A 455 1.08 -63.12 -9.09
CA GLY A 455 1.85 -63.28 -7.86
C GLY A 455 1.43 -62.38 -6.69
N ALA A 456 0.70 -61.29 -6.92
CA ALA A 456 0.28 -60.35 -5.88
C ALA A 456 -1.12 -60.68 -5.33
N GLY A 457 -1.21 -61.77 -4.59
CA GLY A 457 -2.41 -62.17 -3.84
C GLY A 457 -1.98 -62.76 -2.51
N MET A 458 -1.52 -61.91 -1.59
CA MET A 458 -1.21 -62.29 -0.22
C MET A 458 -1.94 -61.34 0.73
N ALA A 459 -3.28 -61.38 0.71
CA ALA A 459 -4.06 -61.01 1.88
C ALA A 459 -3.51 -61.80 3.06
N GLN A 460 -3.07 -61.13 4.15
CA GLN A 460 -2.36 -61.70 5.31
C GLN A 460 -2.59 -63.21 5.45
N SER A 461 -1.78 -63.97 4.72
CA SER A 461 -2.11 -65.36 4.43
C SER A 461 -1.70 -66.12 5.65
N ILE A 462 -2.67 -66.70 6.34
CA ILE A 462 -2.44 -67.52 7.51
C ILE A 462 -1.36 -68.55 7.17
N PHE A 463 -0.21 -68.48 7.85
CA PHE A 463 0.89 -69.42 7.64
C PHE A 463 0.61 -70.69 8.42
N ALA A 464 0.06 -71.71 7.74
CA ALA A 464 -0.16 -73.03 8.31
C ALA A 464 1.17 -73.81 8.46
N ALA A 465 1.79 -73.72 9.65
CA ALA A 465 3.07 -74.31 9.99
C ALA A 465 2.92 -75.77 10.44
N HIS A 466 2.68 -76.68 9.49
CA HIS A 466 2.75 -78.13 9.73
C HIS A 466 4.08 -78.68 9.22
N PRO A 467 5.03 -79.08 10.10
CA PRO A 467 6.32 -79.60 9.66
C PRO A 467 6.15 -80.97 8.99
N VAL A 468 6.83 -81.16 7.87
CA VAL A 468 6.83 -82.41 7.08
C VAL A 468 8.16 -83.14 7.24
N SER A 469 9.27 -82.43 7.07
CA SER A 469 10.61 -83.00 7.23
C SER A 469 11.61 -81.97 7.72
N ILE A 470 12.62 -82.44 8.46
CA ILE A 470 13.75 -81.64 8.89
C ILE A 470 15.06 -82.39 8.59
N GLU A 471 16.00 -81.69 7.98
CA GLU A 471 17.37 -82.16 7.73
C GLU A 471 18.34 -81.30 8.53
N ILE A 472 19.09 -81.92 9.43
CA ILE A 472 20.02 -81.27 10.35
C ILE A 472 21.42 -81.79 10.02
N ALA A 473 22.34 -80.91 9.66
CA ALA A 473 23.73 -81.26 9.38
C ALA A 473 24.71 -80.44 10.20
N ASN A 474 25.61 -81.14 10.91
CA ASN A 474 26.71 -80.54 11.71
C ASN A 474 26.27 -79.40 12.65
N PHE A 475 25.08 -79.52 13.24
CA PHE A 475 24.44 -78.52 14.11
C PHE A 475 24.41 -79.03 15.55
N LEU A 476 24.88 -78.21 16.49
CA LEU A 476 25.02 -78.56 17.92
C LEU A 476 25.63 -79.96 18.12
N SER A 477 24.89 -80.90 18.71
CA SER A 477 25.36 -82.26 19.01
C SER A 477 25.32 -83.24 17.83
N VAL A 478 24.77 -82.86 16.67
CA VAL A 478 24.68 -83.74 15.49
C VAL A 478 25.97 -83.64 14.67
N GLN A 479 26.59 -84.78 14.36
CA GLN A 479 27.74 -84.87 13.44
C GLN A 479 27.32 -85.63 12.16
N GLY A 480 27.60 -85.06 10.99
CA GLY A 480 27.03 -85.56 9.74
C GLY A 480 25.59 -85.09 9.56
N THR A 481 24.77 -85.86 8.83
CA THR A 481 23.41 -85.48 8.45
C THR A 481 22.37 -86.39 9.09
N LEU A 482 21.44 -85.78 9.83
CA LEU A 482 20.25 -86.40 10.42
C LEU A 482 19.01 -85.94 9.64
N ARG A 483 18.26 -86.89 9.05
CA ARG A 483 17.04 -86.58 8.28
C ARG A 483 15.80 -87.17 8.94
N LEU A 484 14.90 -86.33 9.42
CA LEU A 484 13.68 -86.77 10.09
C LEU A 484 12.47 -86.41 9.23
N ASP A 485 11.68 -87.41 8.87
CA ASP A 485 10.33 -87.24 8.33
C ASP A 485 9.33 -87.32 9.50
N PHE A 486 8.50 -86.30 9.66
CA PHE A 486 7.60 -86.19 10.80
C PHE A 486 6.47 -87.22 10.76
N LYS A 487 6.02 -87.64 9.57
CA LYS A 487 4.96 -88.65 9.43
C LYS A 487 5.50 -90.07 9.61
N LEU A 488 6.72 -90.33 9.17
CA LEU A 488 7.32 -91.66 9.27
C LEU A 488 7.90 -91.95 10.66
N HIS A 489 8.46 -90.94 11.33
CA HIS A 489 9.22 -91.15 12.56
C HIS A 489 8.48 -90.75 13.85
N PHE A 490 7.37 -90.00 13.77
CA PHE A 490 6.60 -89.57 14.94
C PHE A 490 5.12 -89.94 14.79
N GLN A 491 4.45 -90.18 15.92
CA GLN A 491 3.00 -90.43 15.96
C GLN A 491 2.25 -89.10 16.09
N PRO A 492 1.09 -88.94 15.43
CA PRO A 492 0.19 -87.82 15.72
C PRO A 492 -0.20 -87.83 17.20
N GLY A 493 -0.10 -86.68 17.86
CA GLY A 493 -0.31 -86.56 19.30
C GLY A 493 0.98 -86.32 20.09
N ILE A 494 1.12 -86.96 21.25
CA ILE A 494 2.22 -86.66 22.18
C ILE A 494 3.44 -87.55 21.88
N ASN A 495 4.61 -86.93 21.72
CA ASN A 495 5.88 -87.60 21.48
C ASN A 495 6.89 -87.19 22.57
N PHE A 496 7.23 -88.12 23.45
CA PHE A 496 8.23 -87.92 24.49
C PHE A 496 9.64 -88.14 23.95
N ILE A 497 10.56 -87.21 24.22
CA ILE A 497 11.97 -87.34 23.85
C ILE A 497 12.79 -87.50 25.14
N VAL A 498 13.28 -88.71 25.39
CA VAL A 498 13.94 -89.11 26.64
C VAL A 498 15.38 -89.57 26.39
N GLY A 499 16.27 -89.45 27.38
CA GLY A 499 17.67 -89.86 27.22
C GLY A 499 18.59 -89.24 28.27
N HIS A 500 19.84 -89.69 28.34
CA HIS A 500 20.83 -89.16 29.29
C HIS A 500 21.15 -87.68 29.04
N ASN A 501 21.64 -86.98 30.06
CA ASN A 501 22.16 -85.61 29.91
C ASN A 501 23.29 -85.58 28.88
N GLY A 502 23.28 -84.60 27.99
CA GLY A 502 24.26 -84.49 26.91
C GLY A 502 23.97 -85.35 25.66
N ALA A 503 22.90 -86.17 25.64
CA ALA A 503 22.52 -86.95 24.46
C ALA A 503 21.99 -86.11 23.28
N GLY A 504 21.71 -84.82 23.49
CA GLY A 504 21.20 -83.89 22.46
C GLY A 504 19.68 -83.87 22.28
N LYS A 505 18.92 -84.08 23.36
CA LYS A 505 17.45 -84.05 23.36
C LYS A 505 16.87 -82.76 22.77
N SER A 506 17.34 -81.60 23.24
CA SER A 506 16.85 -80.29 22.77
C SER A 506 17.36 -79.91 21.37
N THR A 507 18.28 -80.67 20.77
CA THR A 507 18.88 -80.32 19.47
C THR A 507 17.85 -80.24 18.34
N ILE A 508 16.78 -81.05 18.40
CA ILE A 508 15.69 -81.00 17.42
C ILE A 508 14.87 -79.71 17.57
N ILE A 509 14.48 -79.37 18.81
CA ILE A 509 13.73 -78.16 19.15
C ILE A 509 14.53 -76.91 18.76
N GLU A 510 15.83 -76.92 19.06
CA GLU A 510 16.76 -75.85 18.69
C GLU A 510 16.93 -75.73 17.17
N ALA A 511 16.98 -76.85 16.44
CA ALA A 511 17.09 -76.83 14.98
C ALA A 511 15.82 -76.24 14.32
N VAL A 512 14.63 -76.63 14.79
CA VAL A 512 13.34 -76.08 14.30
C VAL A 512 13.28 -74.56 14.53
N THR A 513 13.69 -74.11 15.71
CA THR A 513 13.64 -72.69 16.09
C THR A 513 14.70 -71.87 15.35
N TRP A 514 15.94 -72.35 15.33
CA TRP A 514 17.05 -71.68 14.65
C TRP A 514 16.84 -71.59 13.13
N CYS A 515 16.25 -72.62 12.52
CA CYS A 515 15.95 -72.59 11.08
C CYS A 515 15.03 -71.41 10.74
N GLN A 516 13.94 -71.24 11.50
CA GLN A 516 12.94 -70.19 11.28
C GLN A 516 13.49 -68.80 11.63
N PHE A 517 14.11 -68.64 12.80
CA PHE A 517 14.41 -67.31 13.37
C PHE A 517 15.89 -66.94 13.43
N GLY A 518 16.79 -67.90 13.21
CA GLY A 518 18.24 -67.70 13.33
C GLY A 518 18.74 -67.55 14.77
N GLN A 519 17.87 -67.78 15.75
CA GLN A 519 18.13 -67.69 17.18
C GLN A 519 17.82 -69.03 17.84
N CYS A 520 18.59 -69.36 18.87
CA CYS A 520 18.39 -70.55 19.71
C CYS A 520 17.59 -70.18 20.96
N ILE A 521 16.91 -71.16 21.56
CA ILE A 521 16.09 -70.96 22.77
C ILE A 521 16.98 -70.75 23.98
N ARG A 522 18.10 -71.48 24.07
CA ARG A 522 19.09 -71.33 25.13
C ARG A 522 19.78 -69.97 25.07
N GLY A 523 19.80 -69.27 26.20
CA GLY A 523 20.55 -68.03 26.37
C GLY A 523 22.07 -68.25 26.34
N GLY A 524 22.82 -67.23 25.92
CA GLY A 524 24.29 -67.23 26.00
C GLY A 524 25.04 -67.90 24.84
N LEU A 525 24.34 -68.43 23.83
CA LEU A 525 24.96 -68.95 22.60
C LEU A 525 25.29 -67.82 21.62
N GLY A 526 26.56 -67.69 21.26
CA GLY A 526 27.01 -66.83 20.17
C GLY A 526 26.60 -67.37 18.80
N VAL A 527 26.59 -66.51 17.78
CA VAL A 527 26.13 -66.85 16.42
C VAL A 527 26.94 -67.99 15.76
N ASN A 528 28.14 -68.31 16.28
CA ASN A 528 28.98 -69.40 15.78
C ASN A 528 28.88 -70.70 16.59
N ASP A 529 28.23 -70.67 17.76
CA ASP A 529 28.21 -71.77 18.71
C ASP A 529 27.17 -72.85 18.32
N VAL A 530 26.34 -72.53 17.32
CA VAL A 530 25.44 -73.48 16.66
C VAL A 530 26.16 -74.52 15.80
N VAL A 531 27.41 -74.25 15.41
CA VAL A 531 28.21 -75.15 14.58
C VAL A 531 28.83 -76.22 15.48
N ASN A 532 28.66 -77.49 15.13
CA ASN A 532 29.19 -78.60 15.92
C ASN A 532 30.70 -78.45 16.21
N ASP A 533 31.08 -78.65 17.48
CA ASP A 533 32.45 -78.41 17.97
C ASP A 533 33.51 -79.39 17.44
N VAL A 534 33.09 -80.54 16.92
CA VAL A 534 33.99 -81.55 16.34
C VAL A 534 34.21 -81.26 14.85
N VAL A 535 33.14 -81.07 14.08
CA VAL A 535 33.21 -80.87 12.63
C VAL A 535 33.61 -79.43 12.26
N LYS A 536 33.20 -78.43 13.06
CA LYS A 536 33.53 -76.99 12.98
C LYS A 536 33.19 -76.26 11.66
N ARG A 537 32.55 -76.92 10.69
CA ARG A 537 32.17 -76.37 9.37
C ARG A 537 30.95 -77.09 8.78
N ASN A 538 30.37 -76.52 7.71
CA ASN A 538 29.24 -77.09 6.96
C ASN A 538 28.00 -77.36 7.83
N CYS A 539 27.62 -76.38 8.65
CA CYS A 539 26.38 -76.44 9.43
C CYS A 539 25.20 -76.00 8.55
N SER A 540 24.14 -76.80 8.51
CA SER A 540 22.90 -76.45 7.83
C SER A 540 21.68 -77.09 8.50
N VAL A 541 20.58 -76.35 8.54
CA VAL A 541 19.27 -76.89 8.90
C VAL A 541 18.29 -76.55 7.78
N ARG A 542 17.55 -77.54 7.31
CA ARG A 542 16.51 -77.41 6.28
C ARG A 542 15.19 -77.94 6.86
N LEU A 543 14.19 -77.08 6.96
CA LEU A 543 12.86 -77.39 7.49
C LEU A 543 11.80 -77.19 6.40
N THR A 544 11.01 -78.23 6.14
CA THR A 544 9.96 -78.26 5.11
C THR A 544 8.58 -78.29 5.77
N PHE A 545 7.66 -77.44 5.31
CA PHE A 545 6.29 -77.35 5.79
C PHE A 545 5.28 -77.88 4.75
N ALA A 546 4.11 -78.32 5.20
CA ALA A 546 3.05 -78.86 4.35
C ALA A 546 2.41 -77.83 3.42
N ASN A 547 2.54 -76.53 3.74
CA ASN A 547 2.08 -75.43 2.90
C ASN A 547 3.01 -75.15 1.69
N GLY A 548 4.05 -75.99 1.49
CA GLY A 548 4.97 -75.94 0.37
C GLY A 548 6.20 -75.07 0.59
N TYR A 549 6.31 -74.37 1.74
CA TYR A 549 7.50 -73.60 2.07
C TYR A 549 8.60 -74.47 2.68
N THR A 550 9.84 -74.21 2.26
CA THR A 550 11.06 -74.80 2.84
C THR A 550 12.02 -73.69 3.23
N ILE A 551 12.47 -73.68 4.47
CA ILE A 551 13.47 -72.74 4.97
C ILE A 551 14.78 -73.50 5.15
N SER A 552 15.86 -73.01 4.55
CA SER A 552 17.21 -73.56 4.71
C SER A 552 18.15 -72.50 5.24
N ARG A 553 18.74 -72.75 6.41
CA ARG A 553 19.70 -71.84 7.05
C ARG A 553 21.08 -72.48 7.12
N TYR A 554 22.09 -71.74 6.69
CA TYR A 554 23.47 -72.20 6.61
C TYR A 554 24.38 -71.40 7.55
N ARG A 555 25.41 -72.05 8.09
CA ARG A 555 26.46 -71.39 8.88
C ARG A 555 27.82 -72.04 8.61
N LYS A 556 28.85 -71.23 8.32
CA LYS A 556 30.20 -71.70 7.95
C LYS A 556 30.13 -72.81 6.87
N HIS A 557 29.19 -72.68 5.93
CA HIS A 557 28.99 -73.66 4.86
C HIS A 557 29.88 -73.34 3.66
N LYS A 558 30.45 -74.37 3.02
CA LYS A 558 31.40 -74.20 1.90
C LYS A 558 30.80 -73.42 0.73
N GLU A 559 29.57 -73.75 0.32
CA GLU A 559 28.90 -73.15 -0.85
C GLU A 559 28.01 -71.95 -0.45
N PHE A 560 27.07 -72.17 0.46
CA PHE A 560 26.09 -71.15 0.88
C PHE A 560 26.54 -70.21 2.02
N GLN A 561 27.77 -70.35 2.52
CA GLN A 561 28.34 -69.52 3.59
C GLN A 561 27.41 -69.40 4.83
N ASN A 562 26.84 -68.21 5.07
CA ASN A 562 25.91 -67.91 6.17
C ASN A 562 24.52 -67.48 5.66
N ARG A 563 24.15 -67.87 4.43
CA ARG A 563 22.91 -67.48 3.76
C ARG A 563 21.69 -68.17 4.39
N VAL A 564 20.53 -67.54 4.23
CA VAL A 564 19.20 -68.15 4.46
C VAL A 564 18.51 -68.22 3.11
N ILE A 565 17.92 -69.36 2.77
CA ILE A 565 17.23 -69.60 1.51
C ILE A 565 15.79 -70.03 1.83
N VAL A 566 14.81 -69.36 1.24
CA VAL A 566 13.39 -69.73 1.31
C VAL A 566 12.97 -70.26 -0.06
N GLU A 567 12.42 -71.46 -0.09
CA GLU A 567 11.88 -72.12 -1.28
C GLU A 567 10.36 -72.28 -1.12
N ARG A 568 9.60 -72.14 -2.21
CA ARG A 568 8.17 -72.52 -2.27
C ARG A 568 8.00 -73.55 -3.37
N ASN A 569 7.52 -74.74 -3.02
CA ASN A 569 7.39 -75.89 -3.92
C ASN A 569 8.70 -76.19 -4.70
N GLY A 570 9.85 -76.04 -4.03
CA GLY A 570 11.19 -76.25 -4.63
C GLY A 570 11.75 -75.07 -5.42
N ILE A 571 11.03 -73.94 -5.54
CA ILE A 571 11.48 -72.74 -6.26
C ILE A 571 11.98 -71.70 -5.25
N ILE A 572 13.24 -71.25 -5.39
CA ILE A 572 13.84 -70.21 -4.55
C ILE A 572 13.07 -68.88 -4.68
N GLN A 573 12.71 -68.29 -3.55
CA GLN A 573 11.97 -67.04 -3.44
C GLN A 573 12.93 -65.90 -3.09
N THR A 574 13.49 -65.24 -4.11
CA THR A 574 14.51 -64.19 -3.93
C THR A 574 13.99 -62.93 -3.25
N GLN A 575 12.67 -62.70 -3.22
CA GLN A 575 12.05 -61.56 -2.55
C GLN A 575 12.22 -61.54 -1.03
N PHE A 576 12.60 -62.66 -0.40
CA PHE A 576 12.90 -62.73 1.02
C PHE A 576 14.37 -62.42 1.33
N GLU A 577 15.22 -62.21 0.31
CA GLU A 577 16.64 -61.88 0.48
C GLU A 577 16.84 -60.36 0.53
N GLY A 578 17.02 -59.82 1.73
CA GLY A 578 17.31 -58.41 1.95
C GLY A 578 18.80 -58.05 1.87
N PRO A 579 19.16 -56.74 1.85
CA PRO A 579 20.54 -56.26 1.78
C PRO A 579 21.41 -56.65 2.99
N ASN A 580 20.80 -57.00 4.12
CA ASN A 580 21.48 -57.48 5.31
C ASN A 580 20.66 -58.57 6.04
N ALA A 581 21.32 -59.33 6.93
CA ALA A 581 20.69 -60.43 7.65
C ALA A 581 19.45 -60.01 8.49
N LYS A 582 19.42 -58.77 8.99
CA LYS A 582 18.28 -58.23 9.77
C LYS A 582 17.06 -58.01 8.88
N SER A 583 17.25 -57.42 7.69
CA SER A 583 16.18 -57.23 6.70
C SER A 583 15.65 -58.56 6.16
N THR A 584 16.53 -59.52 5.87
CA THR A 584 16.16 -60.88 5.48
C THR A 584 15.31 -61.56 6.57
N GLN A 585 15.72 -61.45 7.84
CA GLN A 585 14.94 -62.02 8.94
C GLN A 585 13.58 -61.34 9.07
N ALA A 586 13.49 -60.01 9.00
CA ALA A 586 12.21 -59.30 9.05
C ALA A 586 11.25 -59.72 7.91
N SER A 587 11.77 -59.98 6.70
CA SER A 587 10.96 -60.52 5.60
C SER A 587 10.48 -61.94 5.83
N ILE A 588 11.25 -62.76 6.56
CA ILE A 588 10.86 -64.12 6.98
C ILE A 588 9.84 -64.05 8.12
N ASP A 589 10.04 -63.17 9.11
CA ASP A 589 9.11 -62.98 10.22
C ASP A 589 7.73 -62.51 9.72
N ASP A 590 7.69 -61.62 8.71
CA ASP A 590 6.45 -61.19 8.03
C ASP A 590 5.79 -62.33 7.23
N MET A 591 6.58 -63.21 6.60
CA MET A 591 6.07 -64.41 5.92
C MET A 591 5.46 -65.41 6.91
N LEU A 592 6.12 -65.61 8.06
CA LEU A 592 5.63 -66.48 9.12
C LEU A 592 4.43 -65.84 9.84
N GLY A 593 4.40 -64.50 9.93
CA GLY A 593 3.39 -63.75 10.68
C GLY A 593 3.58 -63.81 12.19
N VAL A 594 4.79 -64.14 12.64
CA VAL A 594 5.20 -64.19 14.05
C VAL A 594 6.69 -63.92 14.16
N ASP A 595 7.12 -63.18 15.18
CA ASP A 595 8.53 -62.98 15.48
C ASP A 595 9.06 -64.07 16.43
N PHE A 596 10.38 -64.12 16.62
CA PHE A 596 11.03 -65.08 17.52
C PHE A 596 10.48 -65.00 18.94
N SER A 597 10.28 -63.79 19.46
CA SER A 597 9.88 -63.59 20.86
C SER A 597 8.46 -64.07 21.13
N THR A 598 7.53 -63.81 20.21
CA THR A 598 6.15 -64.29 20.27
C THR A 598 6.11 -65.79 20.05
N PHE A 599 6.84 -66.34 19.07
CA PHE A 599 6.91 -67.78 18.83
C PHE A 599 7.38 -68.56 20.06
N VAL A 600 8.44 -68.10 20.72
CA VAL A 600 8.94 -68.76 21.94
C VAL A 600 7.93 -68.65 23.09
N ARG A 601 7.12 -67.60 23.18
CA ARG A 601 6.16 -67.41 24.27
C ARG A 601 4.79 -68.04 24.02
N THR A 602 4.50 -68.43 22.78
CA THR A 602 3.22 -69.07 22.41
C THR A 602 3.37 -70.53 22.01
N VAL A 603 4.45 -70.93 21.33
CA VAL A 603 4.63 -72.29 20.78
C VAL A 603 5.64 -73.13 21.56
N VAL A 604 6.63 -72.49 22.21
CA VAL A 604 7.73 -73.16 22.92
C VAL A 604 7.59 -73.03 24.44
N LEU A 605 7.28 -74.12 25.10
CA LEU A 605 7.23 -74.19 26.55
C LEU A 605 8.56 -74.72 27.11
N GLY A 606 9.50 -73.84 27.41
CA GLY A 606 10.78 -74.18 28.06
C GLY A 606 10.82 -73.84 29.55
N ASN A 607 11.75 -74.45 30.30
CA ASN A 607 11.95 -74.20 31.74
C ASN A 607 12.25 -72.72 32.06
N GLU A 608 13.01 -72.01 31.23
CA GLU A 608 13.30 -70.56 31.37
C GLU A 608 12.22 -69.66 30.72
N SER A 609 11.55 -70.13 29.68
CA SER A 609 10.58 -69.35 28.87
C SER A 609 9.32 -68.97 29.66
N ALA A 610 8.76 -69.90 30.44
CA ALA A 610 7.54 -69.69 31.20
C ALA A 610 7.74 -68.71 32.39
N ALA A 611 8.87 -68.83 33.09
CA ALA A 611 9.24 -67.93 34.19
C ALA A 611 9.53 -66.50 33.70
N SER A 612 10.13 -66.37 32.51
CA SER A 612 10.48 -65.10 31.86
C SER A 612 9.26 -64.21 31.54
N PHE A 613 8.07 -64.78 31.32
CA PHE A 613 6.86 -64.00 31.03
C PHE A 613 6.39 -63.18 32.24
N LEU A 614 6.21 -63.82 33.41
CA LEU A 614 5.76 -63.12 34.62
C LEU A 614 6.85 -62.25 35.25
N SER A 615 8.13 -62.57 35.03
CA SER A 615 9.26 -61.72 35.43
C SER A 615 9.61 -60.62 34.42
N SER A 616 8.97 -60.57 33.24
CA SER A 616 9.22 -59.50 32.26
C SER A 616 8.58 -58.17 32.66
N THR A 617 9.12 -57.07 32.14
CA THR A 617 8.59 -55.71 32.39
C THR A 617 7.15 -55.59 31.90
N GLN A 618 6.38 -54.69 32.50
CA GLN A 618 4.98 -54.47 32.11
C GLN A 618 4.83 -54.06 30.63
N LEU A 619 5.77 -53.27 30.11
CA LEU A 619 5.83 -52.90 28.70
C LEU A 619 5.97 -54.13 27.79
N GLN A 620 6.88 -55.05 28.12
CA GLN A 620 7.10 -56.29 27.36
C GLN A 620 5.89 -57.23 27.41
N LYS A 621 5.22 -57.32 28.56
CA LYS A 621 3.97 -58.09 28.71
C LYS A 621 2.87 -57.53 27.80
N ARG A 622 2.68 -56.21 27.80
CA ARG A 622 1.68 -55.54 26.95
C ARG A 622 1.99 -55.70 25.47
N GLN A 623 3.25 -55.54 25.06
CA GLN A 623 3.68 -55.74 23.67
C GLN A 623 3.41 -57.16 23.18
N LEU A 624 3.66 -58.18 24.02
CA LEU A 624 3.34 -59.56 23.66
C LEU A 624 1.84 -59.75 23.43
N ILE A 625 1.00 -59.23 24.35
CA ILE A 625 -0.45 -59.35 24.23
C ILE A 625 -0.95 -58.64 22.97
N GLU A 626 -0.41 -57.45 22.67
CA GLU A 626 -0.70 -56.73 21.43
C GLU A 626 -0.27 -57.51 20.18
N ALA A 627 0.89 -58.17 20.19
CA ALA A 627 1.38 -59.01 19.10
C ALA A 627 0.52 -60.28 18.90
N VAL A 628 0.16 -60.96 19.99
CA VAL A 628 -0.73 -62.15 19.98
C VAL A 628 -2.13 -61.79 19.45
N LEU A 629 -2.60 -60.57 19.71
CA LEU A 629 -3.88 -60.05 19.23
C LEU A 629 -3.80 -59.41 17.83
N GLY A 630 -2.61 -59.30 17.22
CA GLY A 630 -2.43 -58.70 15.90
C GLY A 630 -2.68 -57.18 15.85
N LEU A 631 -2.47 -56.47 16.96
CA LEU A 631 -2.77 -55.03 17.07
C LEU A 631 -1.69 -54.12 16.46
N GLU A 632 -0.64 -54.69 15.88
CA GLU A 632 0.42 -53.96 15.17
C GLU A 632 -0.10 -53.19 13.96
N VAL A 633 -1.18 -53.67 13.33
CA VAL A 633 -1.88 -53.01 12.22
C VAL A 633 -2.37 -51.61 12.60
N LEU A 634 -2.73 -51.39 13.88
CA LEU A 634 -3.20 -50.09 14.36
C LEU A 634 -2.13 -49.00 14.30
N ASP A 635 -0.84 -49.37 14.40
CA ASP A 635 0.25 -48.40 14.30
C ASP A 635 0.36 -47.84 12.86
N GLY A 636 0.10 -48.69 11.85
CA GLY A 636 -0.01 -48.25 10.44
C GLY A 636 -1.24 -47.35 10.21
N GLY A 637 -2.36 -47.65 10.86
CA GLY A 637 -3.55 -46.81 10.85
C GLY A 637 -3.31 -45.41 11.44
N ALA A 638 -2.56 -45.33 12.54
CA ALA A 638 -2.18 -44.06 13.17
C ALA A 638 -1.29 -43.18 12.26
N GLU A 639 -0.31 -43.79 11.59
CA GLU A 639 0.57 -43.06 10.65
C GLU A 639 -0.19 -42.60 9.39
N THR A 640 -1.15 -43.40 8.91
CA THR A 640 -2.04 -43.03 7.80
C THR A 640 -2.91 -41.82 8.18
N CYS A 641 -3.50 -41.82 9.38
CA CYS A 641 -4.26 -40.68 9.90
C CYS A 641 -3.41 -39.41 10.00
N LYS A 642 -2.15 -39.54 10.44
CA LYS A 642 -1.20 -38.42 10.53
C LYS A 642 -0.90 -37.82 9.16
N SER A 643 -0.72 -38.65 8.14
CA SER A 643 -0.54 -38.18 6.76
C SER A 643 -1.77 -37.42 6.25
N MET A 644 -2.98 -37.94 6.50
CA MET A 644 -4.23 -37.29 6.11
C MET A 644 -4.47 -35.98 6.87
N LEU A 645 -4.15 -35.93 8.16
CA LEU A 645 -4.21 -34.71 8.98
C LEU A 645 -3.31 -33.62 8.42
N ASN A 646 -2.09 -33.95 8.00
CA ASN A 646 -1.19 -32.99 7.37
C ASN A 646 -1.76 -32.45 6.03
N GLU A 647 -2.44 -33.29 5.25
CA GLU A 647 -3.10 -32.86 4.00
C GLU A 647 -4.27 -31.90 4.29
N VAL A 648 -5.11 -32.25 5.27
CA VAL A 648 -6.26 -31.44 5.70
C VAL A 648 -5.79 -30.11 6.32
N ASP A 649 -4.77 -30.13 7.16
CA ASP A 649 -4.21 -28.94 7.81
C ASP A 649 -3.61 -27.98 6.78
N LYS A 650 -3.00 -28.51 5.71
CA LYS A 650 -2.53 -27.69 4.59
C LYS A 650 -3.68 -27.04 3.84
N GLU A 651 -4.72 -27.79 3.46
CA GLU A 651 -5.89 -27.22 2.75
C GLU A 651 -6.63 -26.19 3.62
N LEU A 652 -6.76 -26.46 4.92
CA LEU A 652 -7.37 -25.56 5.89
C LEU A 652 -6.54 -24.28 6.06
N GLY A 653 -5.21 -24.39 6.14
CA GLY A 653 -4.29 -23.25 6.15
C GLY A 653 -4.39 -22.38 4.90
N ASP A 654 -4.50 -23.00 3.72
CA ASP A 654 -4.67 -22.29 2.44
C ASP A 654 -6.00 -21.51 2.39
N ILE A 655 -7.11 -22.10 2.87
CA ILE A 655 -8.41 -21.43 2.92
C ILE A 655 -8.41 -20.32 3.99
N ARG A 656 -7.85 -20.55 5.18
CA ARG A 656 -7.74 -19.51 6.22
C ARG A 656 -6.94 -18.31 5.72
N SER A 657 -5.83 -18.55 5.02
CA SER A 657 -5.03 -17.49 4.40
C SER A 657 -5.84 -16.68 3.37
N GLN A 658 -6.72 -17.34 2.59
CA GLN A 658 -7.62 -16.66 1.67
C GLN A 658 -8.70 -15.84 2.40
N VAL A 659 -9.27 -16.37 3.49
CA VAL A 659 -10.22 -15.64 4.34
C VAL A 659 -9.56 -14.39 4.92
N GLU A 660 -8.38 -14.50 5.51
CA GLU A 660 -7.63 -13.37 6.07
C GLU A 660 -7.34 -12.29 5.01
N ALA A 661 -6.88 -12.69 3.82
CA ALA A 661 -6.65 -11.76 2.72
C ALA A 661 -7.92 -10.99 2.30
N LYS A 662 -9.07 -11.66 2.27
CA LYS A 662 -10.38 -11.05 1.98
C LYS A 662 -10.84 -10.15 3.11
N THR A 663 -10.68 -10.57 4.37
CA THR A 663 -11.02 -9.78 5.56
C THR A 663 -10.23 -8.48 5.61
N HIS A 664 -8.92 -8.51 5.36
CA HIS A 664 -8.12 -7.29 5.26
C HIS A 664 -8.59 -6.35 4.13
N THR A 665 -9.01 -6.92 2.98
CA THR A 665 -9.57 -6.13 1.88
C THR A 665 -10.90 -5.48 2.28
N ILE A 666 -11.75 -6.20 3.01
CA ILE A 666 -13.03 -5.71 3.55
C ILE A 666 -12.79 -4.57 4.55
N GLU A 667 -11.83 -4.72 5.47
CA GLU A 667 -11.48 -3.67 6.46
C GLU A 667 -10.95 -2.41 5.79
N TYR A 668 -10.08 -2.57 4.79
CA TYR A 668 -9.57 -1.46 3.99
C TYR A 668 -10.71 -0.72 3.27
N LEU A 669 -11.58 -1.46 2.57
CA LEU A 669 -12.73 -0.88 1.87
C LEU A 669 -13.71 -0.21 2.84
N ARG A 670 -14.02 -0.80 4.00
CA ARG A 670 -14.85 -0.16 5.05
C ARG A 670 -14.25 1.15 5.52
N SER A 671 -12.94 1.16 5.79
CA SER A 671 -12.23 2.36 6.23
C SER A 671 -12.27 3.45 5.16
N ARG A 672 -12.08 3.08 3.88
CA ARG A 672 -12.13 4.00 2.74
C ARG A 672 -13.52 4.57 2.52
N VAL A 673 -14.56 3.72 2.56
CA VAL A 673 -15.98 4.13 2.51
C VAL A 673 -16.29 5.14 3.61
N ASN A 674 -15.90 4.87 4.86
CA ASN A 674 -16.10 5.80 5.97
C ASN A 674 -15.35 7.14 5.81
N GLN A 675 -14.11 7.12 5.30
CA GLN A 675 -13.36 8.33 5.03
C GLN A 675 -13.99 9.16 3.90
N MET A 676 -14.44 8.49 2.84
CA MET A 676 -15.10 9.13 1.70
C MET A 676 -16.45 9.71 2.08
N ASP A 677 -17.26 9.00 2.87
CA ASP A 677 -18.54 9.49 3.37
C ASP A 677 -18.36 10.76 4.22
N LYS A 678 -17.37 10.79 5.12
CA LYS A 678 -16.99 11.99 5.86
C LYS A 678 -16.56 13.14 4.93
N LYS A 679 -15.73 12.85 3.92
CA LYS A 679 -15.28 13.86 2.94
C LYS A 679 -16.46 14.43 2.14
N LEU A 680 -17.39 13.58 1.71
CA LEU A 680 -18.61 13.99 1.02
C LEU A 680 -19.50 14.87 1.91
N GLY A 681 -19.60 14.56 3.20
CA GLY A 681 -20.24 15.43 4.20
C GLY A 681 -19.65 16.84 4.19
N CYS A 682 -18.32 16.96 4.37
CA CYS A 682 -17.65 18.27 4.36
C CYS A 682 -17.82 19.02 3.03
N LEU A 683 -17.71 18.34 1.88
CA LEU A 683 -17.88 18.97 0.57
C LEU A 683 -19.31 19.47 0.35
N ARG A 684 -20.33 18.72 0.80
CA ARG A 684 -21.73 19.16 0.76
C ARG A 684 -21.95 20.37 1.67
N ASP A 685 -21.34 20.41 2.85
CA ASP A 685 -21.40 21.57 3.75
C ASP A 685 -20.73 22.82 3.14
N GLU A 686 -19.60 22.65 2.45
CA GLU A 686 -18.95 23.72 1.69
C GLU A 686 -19.81 24.23 0.53
N ALA A 687 -20.41 23.32 -0.26
CA ALA A 687 -21.27 23.68 -1.38
C ALA A 687 -22.54 24.42 -0.91
N THR A 688 -23.16 23.97 0.18
CA THR A 688 -24.31 24.67 0.78
C THR A 688 -23.92 26.05 1.32
N SER A 689 -22.73 26.19 1.90
CA SER A 689 -22.19 27.49 2.36
C SER A 689 -21.95 28.46 1.21
N LEU A 690 -21.32 28.00 0.11
CA LEU A 690 -21.13 28.80 -1.12
C LEU A 690 -22.47 29.20 -1.76
N THR A 691 -23.46 28.31 -1.72
CA THR A 691 -24.80 28.61 -2.24
C THR A 691 -25.48 29.72 -1.42
N LYS A 692 -25.36 29.67 -0.08
CA LYS A 692 -25.84 30.73 0.81
C LYS A 692 -25.10 32.05 0.57
N GLU A 693 -23.78 32.01 0.44
CA GLU A 693 -22.97 33.20 0.12
C GLU A 693 -23.41 33.82 -1.21
N MET A 694 -23.58 33.02 -2.26
CA MET A 694 -24.09 33.51 -3.55
C MET A 694 -25.48 34.14 -3.42
N GLN A 695 -26.37 33.61 -2.59
CA GLN A 695 -27.70 34.22 -2.34
C GLN A 695 -27.58 35.57 -1.62
N ILE A 696 -26.71 35.67 -0.62
CA ILE A 696 -26.45 36.93 0.10
C ILE A 696 -25.89 37.99 -0.85
N GLU A 697 -24.91 37.62 -1.66
CA GLU A 697 -24.26 38.55 -2.60
C GLU A 697 -25.20 39.00 -3.72
N ARG A 698 -26.10 38.13 -4.21
CA ARG A 698 -27.19 38.56 -5.12
C ARG A 698 -28.14 39.56 -4.48
N ARG A 699 -28.46 39.41 -3.19
CA ARG A 699 -29.29 40.39 -2.47
C ARG A 699 -28.57 41.74 -2.34
N LYS A 700 -27.28 41.73 -1.99
CA LYS A 700 -26.45 42.96 -1.94
C LYS A 700 -26.38 43.65 -3.30
N GLN A 701 -26.15 42.88 -4.37
CA GLN A 701 -26.14 43.40 -5.73
C GLN A 701 -27.46 44.12 -6.08
N ALA A 702 -28.61 43.52 -5.74
CA ALA A 702 -29.91 44.11 -6.01
C ALA A 702 -30.09 45.47 -5.28
N VAL A 703 -29.66 45.57 -4.02
CA VAL A 703 -29.71 46.83 -3.25
C VAL A 703 -28.82 47.89 -3.88
N VAL A 704 -27.54 47.58 -4.16
CA VAL A 704 -26.59 48.54 -4.75
C VAL A 704 -27.04 49.02 -6.13
N TYR A 705 -27.59 48.13 -6.96
CA TYR A 705 -28.13 48.54 -8.26
C TYR A 705 -29.34 49.46 -8.11
N HIS A 706 -30.23 49.18 -7.15
CA HIS A 706 -31.40 50.01 -6.90
C HIS A 706 -31.01 51.42 -6.42
N GLU A 707 -30.05 51.52 -5.49
CA GLU A 707 -29.52 52.82 -5.02
C GLU A 707 -28.91 53.62 -6.17
N LYS A 708 -28.03 53.00 -6.96
CA LYS A 708 -27.39 53.66 -8.10
C LYS A 708 -28.36 54.07 -9.20
N GLU A 709 -29.41 53.29 -9.41
CA GLU A 709 -30.46 53.61 -10.38
C GLU A 709 -31.33 54.78 -9.91
N LEU A 710 -31.54 54.91 -8.59
CA LEU A 710 -32.20 56.05 -7.97
C LEU A 710 -31.37 57.33 -8.13
N GLU A 711 -30.06 57.25 -7.87
CA GLU A 711 -29.11 58.37 -8.08
C GLU A 711 -29.09 58.84 -9.54
N ARG A 712 -29.05 57.90 -10.50
CA ARG A 712 -29.16 58.21 -11.93
C ARG A 712 -30.46 58.92 -12.26
N ASN A 713 -31.60 58.43 -11.75
CA ASN A 713 -32.90 59.03 -12.03
C ASN A 713 -32.97 60.48 -11.49
N ASN A 714 -32.43 60.73 -10.29
CA ASN A 714 -32.33 62.09 -9.72
C ASN A 714 -31.47 63.02 -10.59
N LEU A 715 -30.28 62.57 -11.01
CA LEU A 715 -29.43 63.35 -11.91
C LEU A 715 -30.10 63.63 -13.26
N GLN A 716 -30.89 62.68 -13.76
CA GLN A 716 -31.65 62.83 -15.00
C GLN A 716 -32.80 63.83 -14.85
N GLU A 717 -33.47 63.89 -13.69
CA GLU A 717 -34.46 64.93 -13.39
C GLU A 717 -33.81 66.32 -13.27
N GLU A 718 -32.67 66.44 -12.57
CA GLU A 718 -31.91 67.69 -12.48
C GLU A 718 -31.43 68.18 -13.85
N LEU A 719 -31.00 67.27 -14.73
CA LEU A 719 -30.61 67.60 -16.10
C LEU A 719 -31.79 68.13 -16.93
N LYS A 720 -32.98 67.53 -16.79
CA LYS A 720 -34.21 68.00 -17.44
C LYS A 720 -34.59 69.40 -16.95
N ALA A 721 -34.45 69.69 -15.66
CA ALA A 721 -34.75 71.00 -15.09
C ALA A 721 -33.82 72.11 -15.61
N LEU A 722 -32.57 71.77 -15.96
CA LEU A 722 -31.56 72.71 -16.49
C LEU A 722 -31.59 72.83 -18.03
N GLN A 723 -32.51 72.13 -18.71
CA GLN A 723 -32.57 72.15 -20.17
C GLN A 723 -32.92 73.57 -20.67
N PRO A 724 -32.10 74.20 -21.53
CA PRO A 724 -32.37 75.54 -22.01
C PRO A 724 -33.70 75.59 -22.79
N SER A 725 -34.63 76.43 -22.35
CA SER A 725 -35.93 76.57 -23.03
C SER A 725 -35.71 77.06 -24.48
N PRO A 726 -36.42 76.50 -25.48
CA PRO A 726 -36.32 76.91 -26.88
C PRO A 726 -36.70 78.39 -27.10
N GLU A 727 -37.43 79.00 -26.15
CA GLU A 727 -37.78 80.41 -26.16
C GLU A 727 -36.57 81.33 -26.05
N TRP A 728 -35.50 80.93 -25.33
CA TRP A 728 -34.27 81.72 -25.23
C TRP A 728 -33.54 81.79 -26.57
N ARG A 729 -33.54 80.69 -27.33
CA ARG A 729 -32.99 80.65 -28.69
C ARG A 729 -33.80 81.52 -29.64
N GLY A 730 -35.13 81.47 -29.53
CA GLY A 730 -36.04 82.35 -30.28
C GLY A 730 -35.82 83.82 -29.96
N ALA A 731 -35.72 84.17 -28.67
CA ALA A 731 -35.49 85.54 -28.21
C ALA A 731 -34.12 86.09 -28.64
N LEU A 732 -33.04 85.29 -28.57
CA LEU A 732 -31.73 85.67 -29.09
C LEU A 732 -31.77 85.95 -30.60
N SER A 733 -32.41 85.07 -31.37
CA SER A 733 -32.54 85.26 -32.83
C SER A 733 -33.39 86.48 -33.19
N GLY A 734 -34.42 86.78 -32.40
CA GLY A 734 -35.25 87.97 -32.56
C GLY A 734 -34.47 89.26 -32.32
N ILE A 735 -33.70 89.31 -31.22
CA ILE A 735 -32.88 90.48 -30.88
C ILE A 735 -31.71 90.67 -31.85
N GLN A 736 -31.09 89.60 -32.33
CA GLN A 736 -30.05 89.66 -33.38
C GLN A 736 -30.57 90.29 -34.68
N ARG A 737 -31.80 89.93 -35.08
CA ARG A 737 -32.48 90.54 -36.23
C ARG A 737 -32.75 92.03 -36.00
N ASP A 738 -33.20 92.40 -34.80
CA ASP A 738 -33.49 93.79 -34.44
C ASP A 738 -32.20 94.65 -34.35
N VAL A 739 -31.08 94.07 -33.87
CA VAL A 739 -29.75 94.72 -33.87
C VAL A 739 -29.25 94.96 -35.30
N SER A 740 -29.39 93.97 -36.19
CA SER A 740 -29.01 94.12 -37.61
C SER A 740 -29.81 95.22 -38.30
N GLN A 741 -31.12 95.28 -38.05
CA GLN A 741 -32.00 96.28 -38.64
C GLN A 741 -31.66 97.70 -38.16
N ALA A 742 -31.31 97.88 -36.89
CA ALA A 742 -30.87 99.16 -36.34
C ALA A 742 -29.49 99.59 -36.89
N HIS A 743 -28.61 98.64 -37.24
CA HIS A 743 -27.31 98.93 -37.86
C HIS A 743 -27.45 99.52 -39.26
N ASP A 744 -28.29 98.91 -40.10
CA ASP A 744 -28.58 99.40 -41.45
C ASP A 744 -29.20 100.82 -41.44
N GLU A 745 -29.99 101.14 -40.41
CA GLU A 745 -30.62 102.46 -40.25
C GLU A 745 -29.59 103.55 -39.91
N VAL A 746 -28.60 103.25 -39.06
CA VAL A 746 -27.48 104.15 -38.74
C VAL A 746 -26.61 104.43 -39.97
N ASP A 747 -26.30 103.42 -40.77
CA ASP A 747 -25.48 103.56 -41.97
C ASP A 747 -26.14 104.45 -43.05
N LYS A 748 -27.44 104.27 -43.27
CA LYS A 748 -28.21 105.11 -44.21
C LYS A 748 -28.21 106.59 -43.81
N LEU A 749 -28.45 106.89 -42.53
CA LEU A 749 -28.47 108.26 -42.01
C LEU A 749 -27.08 108.91 -42.02
N GLY A 750 -26.01 108.13 -41.81
CA GLY A 750 -24.63 108.62 -41.83
C GLY A 750 -24.14 109.08 -43.21
N VAL A 751 -24.65 108.49 -44.30
CA VAL A 751 -24.31 108.87 -45.68
C VAL A 751 -24.99 110.18 -46.08
N LEU A 752 -26.27 110.35 -45.74
CA LEU A 752 -27.04 111.56 -46.05
C LEU A 752 -26.47 112.82 -45.36
N ALA A 753 -25.94 112.69 -44.15
CA ALA A 753 -25.31 113.80 -43.43
C ALA A 753 -24.05 114.35 -44.13
N ARG A 754 -23.24 113.48 -44.77
CA ARG A 754 -22.02 113.87 -45.47
C ARG A 754 -22.31 114.66 -46.75
N LEU A 755 -23.39 114.31 -47.46
CA LEU A 755 -23.79 114.94 -48.72
C LEU A 755 -24.31 116.38 -48.50
N ALA A 756 -25.06 116.59 -47.41
CA ALA A 756 -25.55 117.92 -47.02
C ALA A 756 -24.41 118.91 -46.68
N HIS A 757 -23.33 118.43 -46.05
CA HIS A 757 -22.20 119.28 -45.65
C HIS A 757 -21.36 119.78 -46.84
N ALA A 758 -21.16 118.95 -47.87
CA ALA A 758 -20.38 119.30 -49.06
C ALA A 758 -21.06 120.38 -49.93
N ARG A 759 -22.39 120.33 -50.07
CA ARG A 759 -23.17 121.30 -50.88
C ARG A 759 -23.09 122.73 -50.30
N ALA A 760 -23.21 122.85 -48.98
CA ALA A 760 -23.13 124.14 -48.27
C ALA A 760 -21.75 124.83 -48.35
N SER A 761 -20.70 124.10 -48.73
CA SER A 761 -19.36 124.68 -48.95
C SER A 761 -19.23 125.34 -50.33
N VAL A 762 -19.90 124.80 -51.36
CA VAL A 762 -19.82 125.32 -52.75
C VAL A 762 -20.64 126.59 -52.95
N ASP A 763 -21.81 126.70 -52.31
CA ASP A 763 -22.64 127.91 -52.41
C ASP A 763 -21.97 129.15 -51.78
N ARG A 764 -21.12 128.95 -50.76
CA ARG A 764 -20.35 130.03 -50.13
C ARG A 764 -19.27 130.62 -51.05
N GLU A 765 -18.57 129.82 -51.85
CA GLU A 765 -17.55 130.34 -52.77
C GLU A 765 -18.13 131.03 -54.00
N ARG A 766 -19.28 130.57 -54.52
CA ARG A 766 -19.98 131.23 -55.65
C ARG A 766 -20.45 132.65 -55.30
N ALA A 767 -20.86 132.90 -54.06
CA ALA A 767 -21.31 134.22 -53.61
C ALA A 767 -20.18 135.28 -53.61
N ILE A 768 -18.93 134.86 -53.36
CA ILE A 768 -17.76 135.76 -53.30
C ILE A 768 -17.35 136.21 -54.72
N LEU A 769 -17.47 135.34 -55.72
CA LEU A 769 -17.18 135.66 -57.13
C LEU A 769 -18.13 136.69 -57.74
N GLY A 770 -19.41 136.70 -57.33
CA GLY A 770 -20.41 137.65 -57.84
C GLY A 770 -20.21 139.10 -57.38
N GLN A 771 -19.53 139.34 -56.25
CA GLN A 771 -19.28 140.68 -55.72
C GLN A 771 -18.11 141.38 -56.43
N ASN A 772 -17.05 140.64 -56.79
CA ASN A 772 -15.86 141.22 -57.44
C ASN A 772 -16.11 141.64 -58.90
N ALA A 773 -17.00 140.94 -59.63
CA ALA A 773 -17.33 141.27 -61.03
C ALA A 773 -18.16 142.56 -61.20
N ASN A 774 -18.89 142.99 -60.17
CA ASN A 774 -19.73 144.20 -60.22
C ASN A 774 -18.95 145.48 -59.89
N ALA A 775 -17.82 145.39 -59.19
CA ALA A 775 -16.97 146.53 -58.86
C ALA A 775 -16.18 147.06 -60.09
N THR A 776 -15.75 146.15 -60.97
CA THR A 776 -14.94 146.45 -62.17
C THR A 776 -15.76 147.06 -63.31
N LYS A 777 -17.05 146.72 -63.42
CA LYS A 777 -17.96 147.32 -64.42
C LYS A 777 -18.23 148.80 -64.17
N ARG A 778 -18.11 149.29 -62.93
CA ARG A 778 -18.34 150.71 -62.58
C ARG A 778 -17.14 151.61 -62.89
N GLN A 779 -15.92 151.07 -62.88
CA GLN A 779 -14.72 151.84 -63.21
C GLN A 779 -14.56 152.06 -64.73
N LEU A 780 -15.10 151.16 -65.55
CA LEU A 780 -15.03 151.24 -67.01
C LEU A 780 -15.89 152.38 -67.59
N ASN A 781 -17.12 152.56 -67.07
CA ASN A 781 -18.06 153.56 -67.58
C ASN A 781 -17.65 155.02 -67.28
N HIS A 782 -16.83 155.26 -66.25
CA HIS A 782 -16.40 156.62 -65.88
C HIS A 782 -15.29 157.17 -66.79
N LEU A 783 -14.65 156.31 -67.59
CA LEU A 783 -13.58 156.68 -68.53
C LEU A 783 -14.11 156.98 -69.94
N GLU A 784 -15.27 156.44 -70.33
CA GLU A 784 -15.90 156.72 -71.62
C GLU A 784 -16.45 158.16 -71.70
N GLU A 785 -17.03 158.71 -70.62
CA GLU A 785 -17.60 160.07 -70.60
C GLU A 785 -16.55 161.20 -70.77
N ASN A 786 -15.28 160.96 -70.43
CA ASN A 786 -14.21 161.98 -70.55
C ASN A 786 -13.61 162.06 -71.97
N LEU A 787 -13.86 161.07 -72.84
CA LEU A 787 -13.29 161.00 -74.18
C LEU A 787 -14.13 161.78 -75.22
N ASP A 788 -15.45 161.86 -75.02
CA ASP A 788 -16.37 162.53 -75.94
C ASP A 788 -16.28 164.07 -75.88
N HIS A 789 -15.89 164.65 -74.73
CA HIS A 789 -15.80 166.11 -74.54
C HIS A 789 -14.61 166.76 -75.30
N LEU A 790 -13.63 165.99 -75.79
CA LEU A 790 -12.45 166.50 -76.51
C LEU A 790 -12.57 166.44 -78.03
N LEU A 791 -13.62 165.80 -78.56
CA LEU A 791 -13.84 165.60 -80.01
C LEU A 791 -14.78 166.65 -80.65
N GLU A 792 -15.44 167.50 -79.86
CA GLU A 792 -16.37 168.54 -80.34
C GLU A 792 -15.73 169.91 -80.70
N GLU A 793 -14.45 170.16 -80.39
CA GLU A 793 -13.82 171.50 -80.53
C GLU A 793 -13.06 171.79 -81.85
N ASN A 794 -12.97 170.86 -82.83
CA ASN A 794 -12.13 171.08 -84.04
C ASN A 794 -12.78 170.62 -85.37
N SER A 795 -13.89 171.26 -85.75
CA SER A 795 -14.54 171.10 -87.05
C SER A 795 -14.26 172.28 -88.01
N THR A 796 -13.46 172.10 -89.08
CA THR A 796 -13.63 172.76 -90.41
C THR A 796 -12.58 172.26 -91.41
N LEU A 797 -13.00 171.60 -92.50
CA LEU A 797 -12.55 171.82 -93.90
C LEU A 797 -13.17 170.73 -94.82
N GLU A 798 -13.51 171.15 -96.04
CA GLU A 798 -14.57 170.65 -96.92
C GLU A 798 -14.28 169.37 -97.73
N THR A 799 -15.32 168.52 -97.87
CA THR A 799 -15.94 167.79 -99.04
C THR A 799 -15.11 167.33 -100.28
N PRO A 800 -15.62 166.52 -101.25
CA PRO A 800 -16.94 165.85 -101.41
C PRO A 800 -16.97 164.39 -101.96
N ALA A 801 -18.12 163.76 -101.71
CA ALA A 801 -18.98 162.89 -102.54
C ALA A 801 -18.47 161.97 -103.70
N SER A 802 -18.91 160.71 -103.69
CA SER A 802 -19.71 159.99 -104.72
C SER A 802 -19.68 158.48 -104.39
N ALA A 803 -20.81 157.79 -104.17
CA ALA A 803 -21.89 157.36 -105.06
C ALA A 803 -21.72 155.90 -105.56
N THR A 804 -22.81 155.15 -105.36
CA THR A 804 -23.38 154.09 -106.21
C THR A 804 -22.77 152.68 -106.31
N GLN A 805 -23.53 151.75 -105.72
CA GLN A 805 -24.19 150.58 -106.33
C GLN A 805 -23.43 149.27 -106.66
N SER A 806 -24.15 148.20 -106.31
CA SER A 806 -24.30 146.89 -106.97
C SER A 806 -23.35 145.74 -106.59
N GLY A 807 -23.99 144.61 -106.26
CA GLY A 807 -23.71 143.36 -106.98
C GLY A 807 -22.80 142.33 -106.31
N GLU A 808 -23.46 141.28 -105.78
CA GLU A 808 -23.14 139.85 -105.91
C GLU A 808 -21.79 139.22 -105.47
N ASP A 809 -21.98 138.11 -104.75
CA ASP A 809 -21.26 136.83 -104.81
C ASP A 809 -19.88 136.59 -104.18
N LYS A 810 -19.91 135.56 -103.29
CA LYS A 810 -18.95 134.46 -103.05
C LYS A 810 -17.62 134.68 -102.30
N LYS A 811 -17.56 133.87 -101.22
CA LYS A 811 -16.46 133.04 -100.67
C LYS A 811 -15.25 133.69 -99.95
N SER A 812 -14.97 132.99 -98.83
CA SER A 812 -13.72 132.78 -98.08
C SER A 812 -13.20 133.83 -97.06
N THR A 813 -12.93 133.25 -95.88
CA THR A 813 -11.89 133.53 -94.86
C THR A 813 -12.08 134.59 -93.76
N GLU A 814 -11.99 134.07 -92.53
CA GLU A 814 -11.36 134.60 -91.30
C GLU A 814 -11.97 135.74 -90.46
N ALA A 815 -11.66 135.60 -89.15
CA ALA A 815 -11.58 136.61 -88.09
C ALA A 815 -12.92 137.05 -87.44
N SER A 816 -13.17 136.64 -86.20
CA SER A 816 -12.68 137.24 -84.94
C SER A 816 -13.54 138.43 -84.47
N GLY A 817 -14.11 138.35 -83.27
CA GLY A 817 -14.96 139.41 -82.72
C GLY A 817 -14.96 139.38 -81.20
N GLY A 818 -13.89 139.91 -80.61
CA GLY A 818 -13.74 140.13 -79.16
C GLY A 818 -12.38 140.74 -78.82
N GLN A 819 -11.34 140.42 -79.62
CA GLN A 819 -9.99 141.01 -79.53
C GLN A 819 -9.60 141.90 -80.72
N GLY A 820 -10.49 142.11 -81.72
CA GLY A 820 -10.25 143.01 -82.86
C GLY A 820 -10.46 144.51 -82.57
N PHE A 821 -11.05 144.86 -81.42
CA PHE A 821 -11.39 146.24 -81.07
C PHE A 821 -10.17 147.06 -80.62
N LEU A 822 -9.18 146.41 -79.98
CA LEU A 822 -7.98 147.08 -79.45
C LEU A 822 -6.85 147.24 -80.48
N LEU A 823 -6.80 146.39 -81.53
CA LEU A 823 -5.83 146.49 -82.63
C LEU A 823 -6.25 147.48 -83.72
N SER A 824 -7.55 147.77 -83.86
CA SER A 824 -8.08 148.72 -84.86
C SER A 824 -7.85 150.20 -84.46
N ILE A 825 -7.95 150.52 -83.16
CA ILE A 825 -7.67 151.87 -82.63
C ILE A 825 -6.18 152.23 -82.79
N ALA A 826 -5.28 151.24 -82.67
CA ALA A 826 -3.84 151.43 -82.90
C ALA A 826 -3.47 151.74 -84.36
N SER A 827 -4.26 151.26 -85.32
CA SER A 827 -4.09 151.50 -86.77
C SER A 827 -4.59 152.88 -87.18
N ALA A 828 -5.76 153.30 -86.67
CA ALA A 828 -6.33 154.62 -86.94
C ALA A 828 -5.45 155.77 -86.39
N PHE A 829 -4.80 155.55 -85.24
CA PHE A 829 -3.83 156.50 -84.66
C PHE A 829 -2.50 156.54 -85.42
N HIS A 830 -2.04 155.43 -86.01
CA HIS A 830 -0.78 155.40 -86.77
C HIS A 830 -0.85 156.29 -88.03
N ASN A 831 -2.01 156.36 -88.69
CA ASN A 831 -2.20 157.21 -89.87
C ASN A 831 -2.41 158.70 -89.53
N LEU A 832 -2.97 158.99 -88.35
CA LEU A 832 -3.00 160.35 -87.79
C LEU A 832 -1.59 160.79 -87.35
N TRP A 833 -0.78 159.85 -86.86
CA TRP A 833 0.59 160.04 -86.41
C TRP A 833 1.59 160.25 -87.57
N THR A 834 1.40 159.58 -88.71
CA THR A 834 2.18 159.85 -89.93
C THR A 834 1.87 161.22 -90.55
N PHE A 835 0.65 161.72 -90.38
CA PHE A 835 0.23 163.07 -90.78
C PHE A 835 0.83 164.16 -89.85
N ILE A 836 0.93 163.90 -88.54
CA ILE A 836 1.56 164.81 -87.57
C ILE A 836 3.10 164.84 -87.72
N LEU A 837 3.73 163.73 -88.10
CA LEU A 837 5.18 163.66 -88.34
C LEU A 837 5.65 164.38 -89.63
N GLN A 838 4.77 164.64 -90.61
CA GLN A 838 5.10 165.51 -91.75
C GLN A 838 4.93 167.00 -91.45
N LEU A 839 4.11 167.36 -90.45
CA LEU A 839 3.94 168.74 -89.97
C LEU A 839 4.97 169.15 -88.91
N ALA A 840 5.81 168.22 -88.44
CA ALA A 840 7.05 168.50 -87.73
C ALA A 840 8.19 168.99 -88.64
N SER A 841 7.89 169.55 -89.82
CA SER A 841 8.83 170.34 -90.61
C SER A 841 8.65 171.83 -90.30
N PRO A 842 9.67 172.52 -89.78
CA PRO A 842 9.54 173.88 -89.29
C PRO A 842 9.30 174.87 -90.43
N ALA A 843 8.33 175.75 -90.21
CA ALA A 843 8.18 177.03 -90.88
C ALA A 843 9.53 177.75 -91.09
N VAL A 844 9.64 178.36 -92.27
CA VAL A 844 10.72 179.20 -92.78
C VAL A 844 10.92 180.45 -91.88
N ARG A 845 11.67 180.29 -90.78
CA ARG A 845 12.52 181.35 -90.16
C ARG A 845 13.93 181.04 -90.63
N ARG A 846 14.64 181.94 -91.34
CA ARG A 846 15.96 181.68 -91.99
C ARG A 846 16.89 180.87 -91.05
N LYS A 847 16.79 179.53 -91.13
CA LYS A 847 17.00 178.54 -90.05
C LYS A 847 16.84 179.01 -88.57
N SER A 848 15.83 178.49 -87.86
CA SER A 848 15.78 178.16 -86.40
C SER A 848 15.00 179.04 -85.37
N ARG A 849 14.56 178.31 -84.32
CA ARG A 849 14.15 178.63 -82.93
C ARG A 849 12.72 179.10 -82.58
N MET A 850 12.19 178.46 -81.51
CA MET A 850 10.97 178.65 -80.67
C MET A 850 9.68 177.91 -81.12
N ALA A 851 9.34 176.65 -80.78
CA ALA A 851 9.89 175.53 -80.00
C ALA A 851 9.57 175.31 -78.49
N GLU A 852 8.75 176.09 -77.77
CA GLU A 852 8.63 175.86 -76.30
C GLU A 852 7.23 175.69 -75.67
N GLU A 853 6.09 175.99 -76.33
CA GLU A 853 4.76 175.80 -75.69
C GLU A 853 3.95 174.58 -76.18
N ALA A 854 4.27 174.02 -77.37
CA ALA A 854 3.67 172.77 -77.85
C ALA A 854 4.25 171.50 -77.16
N SER A 855 5.33 171.64 -76.39
CA SER A 855 6.07 170.53 -75.78
C SER A 855 5.59 170.14 -74.36
N PHE A 856 4.70 170.93 -73.74
CA PHE A 856 4.22 170.67 -72.38
C PHE A 856 2.96 169.77 -72.36
N ARG A 857 1.94 170.07 -73.17
CA ARG A 857 0.67 169.30 -73.18
C ARG A 857 0.81 167.89 -73.78
N ALA A 858 1.76 167.66 -74.68
CA ALA A 858 2.03 166.33 -75.23
C ALA A 858 2.74 165.40 -74.22
N ARG A 859 3.44 165.93 -73.22
CA ARG A 859 4.14 165.13 -72.19
C ARG A 859 3.21 164.64 -71.08
N GLU A 860 2.13 165.36 -70.77
CA GLU A 860 1.14 164.91 -69.76
C GLU A 860 0.25 163.77 -70.27
N ALA A 861 -0.15 163.78 -71.54
CA ALA A 861 -0.98 162.72 -72.13
C ALA A 861 -0.25 161.35 -72.17
N VAL A 862 1.07 161.35 -72.42
CA VAL A 862 1.89 160.11 -72.45
C VAL A 862 2.05 159.50 -71.06
N ARG A 863 2.12 160.31 -70.00
CA ARG A 863 2.26 159.81 -68.62
C ARG A 863 0.98 159.16 -68.11
N TRP A 864 -0.19 159.68 -68.48
CA TRP A 864 -1.49 159.16 -68.03
C TRP A 864 -1.85 157.81 -68.66
N TRP A 865 -1.39 157.55 -69.90
CA TRP A 865 -1.62 156.30 -70.61
C TRP A 865 -0.76 155.14 -70.08
N ASP A 866 0.46 155.42 -69.61
CA ASP A 866 1.39 154.40 -69.09
C ASP A 866 1.00 153.85 -67.70
N GLU A 867 0.24 154.62 -66.91
CA GLU A 867 -0.38 154.14 -65.67
C GLU A 867 -1.59 153.21 -65.94
N HIS A 868 -2.33 153.42 -67.03
CA HIS A 868 -3.51 152.62 -67.38
C HIS A 868 -3.16 151.19 -67.83
N VAL A 869 -2.07 151.01 -68.59
CA VAL A 869 -1.66 149.69 -69.08
C VAL A 869 -1.21 148.75 -67.95
N ARG A 870 -0.63 149.30 -66.87
CA ARG A 870 -0.20 148.50 -65.70
C ARG A 870 -1.36 148.01 -64.83
N ALA A 871 -2.46 148.77 -64.72
CA ALA A 871 -3.63 148.36 -63.93
C ALA A 871 -4.42 147.21 -64.56
N VAL A 872 -4.51 147.17 -65.90
CA VAL A 872 -5.26 146.13 -66.63
C VAL A 872 -4.55 144.77 -66.64
N ALA A 873 -3.21 144.75 -66.57
CA ALA A 873 -2.43 143.50 -66.53
C ALA A 873 -2.52 142.75 -65.18
N GLY A 874 -2.71 143.45 -64.06
CA GLY A 874 -2.84 142.84 -62.72
C GLY A 874 -4.17 142.09 -62.53
N LEU A 875 -5.26 142.62 -63.11
CA LEU A 875 -6.61 142.10 -62.92
C LEU A 875 -6.88 140.79 -63.70
N SER A 876 -6.16 140.57 -64.80
CA SER A 876 -6.25 139.34 -65.61
C SER A 876 -5.70 138.10 -64.86
N LYS A 877 -4.76 138.30 -63.93
CA LYS A 877 -4.12 137.22 -63.18
C LYS A 877 -5.00 136.65 -62.07
N ASP A 878 -5.73 137.51 -61.35
CA ASP A 878 -6.57 137.11 -60.19
C ASP A 878 -7.86 136.37 -60.61
N VAL A 879 -8.36 136.61 -61.82
CA VAL A 879 -9.55 135.92 -62.38
C VAL A 879 -9.22 134.48 -62.79
N ALA A 880 -7.99 134.21 -63.26
CA ALA A 880 -7.58 132.87 -63.68
C ALA A 880 -7.37 131.91 -62.49
N GLU A 881 -6.84 132.39 -61.35
CA GLU A 881 -6.59 131.55 -60.16
C GLU A 881 -7.87 131.11 -59.45
N THR A 882 -8.93 131.93 -59.46
CA THR A 882 -10.20 131.61 -58.80
C THR A 882 -11.09 130.66 -59.61
N GLN A 883 -11.00 130.69 -60.94
CA GLN A 883 -11.72 129.73 -61.81
C GLN A 883 -11.19 128.28 -61.66
N ALA A 884 -9.91 128.09 -61.38
CA ALA A 884 -9.32 126.75 -61.19
C ALA A 884 -9.77 126.07 -59.89
N LYS A 885 -10.01 126.82 -58.80
CA LYS A 885 -10.46 126.26 -57.49
C LYS A 885 -11.90 125.74 -57.54
N VAL A 886 -12.80 126.44 -58.23
CA VAL A 886 -14.21 126.03 -58.35
C VAL A 886 -14.37 124.75 -59.17
N ALA A 887 -13.52 124.54 -60.19
CA ALA A 887 -13.53 123.32 -61.00
C ALA A 887 -13.17 122.06 -60.19
N ASN A 888 -12.11 122.10 -59.39
CA ASN A 888 -11.70 120.97 -58.54
C ASN A 888 -12.74 120.60 -57.48
N MET A 889 -13.49 121.59 -56.97
CA MET A 889 -14.51 121.36 -55.93
C MET A 889 -15.78 120.72 -56.50
N MET A 890 -16.12 120.98 -57.77
CA MET A 890 -17.23 120.30 -58.46
C MET A 890 -16.93 118.83 -58.76
N GLU A 891 -15.68 118.47 -59.04
CA GLU A 891 -15.27 117.08 -59.29
C GLU A 891 -15.36 116.20 -58.02
N SER A 892 -15.07 116.76 -56.83
CA SER A 892 -15.23 116.04 -55.55
C SER A 892 -16.70 115.75 -55.19
N ILE A 893 -17.64 116.63 -55.56
CA ILE A 893 -19.07 116.39 -55.34
C ILE A 893 -19.59 115.29 -56.26
N ALA A 894 -19.15 115.24 -57.52
CA ALA A 894 -19.51 114.19 -58.45
C ALA A 894 -19.06 112.80 -57.98
N ASN A 895 -17.88 112.70 -57.37
CA ASN A 895 -17.40 111.43 -56.79
C ASN A 895 -18.21 110.99 -55.56
N LEU A 896 -18.66 111.93 -54.72
CA LEU A 896 -19.55 111.65 -53.59
C LEU A 896 -20.94 111.18 -54.02
N HIS A 897 -21.51 111.75 -55.08
CA HIS A 897 -22.78 111.28 -55.65
C HIS A 897 -22.70 109.82 -56.13
N ARG A 898 -21.58 109.44 -56.75
CA ARG A 898 -21.35 108.08 -57.25
C ARG A 898 -21.25 107.04 -56.13
N ASP A 899 -20.63 107.39 -55.00
CA ASP A 899 -20.50 106.49 -53.84
C ASP A 899 -21.83 106.27 -53.10
N VAL A 900 -22.75 107.25 -53.15
CA VAL A 900 -24.12 107.10 -52.62
C VAL A 900 -24.96 106.18 -53.51
N ALA A 901 -24.93 106.39 -54.84
CA ALA A 901 -25.67 105.54 -55.78
C ALA A 901 -25.32 104.04 -55.63
N ASN A 902 -24.03 103.73 -55.43
CA ASN A 902 -23.55 102.36 -55.25
C ASN A 902 -23.99 101.70 -53.93
N ARG A 903 -24.14 102.46 -52.84
CA ARG A 903 -24.47 101.90 -51.50
C ARG A 903 -25.97 101.82 -51.24
N THR A 904 -26.79 102.69 -51.83
CA THR A 904 -28.24 102.70 -51.61
C THR A 904 -29.03 102.00 -52.72
N GLY A 905 -28.38 101.66 -53.85
CA GLY A 905 -29.02 101.01 -55.00
C GLY A 905 -29.97 101.92 -55.78
N ILE A 906 -29.78 103.24 -55.69
CA ILE A 906 -30.62 104.28 -56.34
C ILE A 906 -29.88 104.79 -57.58
N SER A 907 -30.58 105.05 -58.69
CA SER A 907 -29.98 105.46 -59.97
C SER A 907 -29.32 106.85 -59.89
N GLU A 908 -28.22 107.06 -60.63
CA GLU A 908 -27.43 108.30 -60.61
C GLU A 908 -28.27 109.54 -60.99
N SER A 909 -29.31 109.37 -61.83
CA SER A 909 -30.24 110.44 -62.19
C SER A 909 -31.23 110.82 -61.08
N ASP A 910 -31.61 109.88 -60.22
CA ASP A 910 -32.54 110.14 -59.11
C ASP A 910 -31.84 110.79 -57.92
N VAL A 911 -30.55 110.51 -57.73
CA VAL A 911 -29.68 111.19 -56.75
C VAL A 911 -29.51 112.67 -57.11
N ASP A 912 -29.35 113.00 -58.40
CA ASP A 912 -29.27 114.38 -58.88
C ASP A 912 -30.61 115.14 -58.76
N LEU A 913 -31.75 114.45 -58.92
CA LEU A 913 -33.08 115.04 -58.74
C LEU A 913 -33.41 115.28 -57.25
N ALA A 914 -32.97 114.39 -56.35
CA ALA A 914 -33.10 114.57 -54.91
C ALA A 914 -32.15 115.65 -54.37
N ALA A 915 -30.95 115.79 -54.95
CA ALA A 915 -29.98 116.81 -54.58
C ALA A 915 -30.41 118.24 -54.99
N GLN A 916 -31.30 118.40 -55.97
CA GLN A 916 -31.91 119.69 -56.32
C GLN A 916 -33.05 120.12 -55.36
N LYS A 917 -33.55 119.21 -54.49
CA LYS A 917 -34.62 119.48 -53.52
C LYS A 917 -34.13 119.81 -52.10
N PHE A 918 -32.84 119.71 -51.81
CA PHE A 918 -32.29 120.05 -50.49
C PHE A 918 -32.35 121.56 -50.24
N THR A 919 -33.47 122.01 -49.66
CA THR A 919 -33.62 123.37 -49.15
C THR A 919 -32.91 123.48 -47.79
N ALA A 920 -32.39 124.66 -47.47
CA ALA A 920 -31.56 124.91 -46.28
C ALA A 920 -32.23 124.59 -44.93
N GLN A 921 -33.52 124.25 -44.89
CA GLN A 921 -34.27 123.86 -43.69
C GLN A 921 -34.21 122.34 -43.37
N GLU A 922 -33.97 121.46 -44.35
CA GLU A 922 -33.93 120.00 -44.13
C GLU A 922 -32.54 119.49 -43.70
N ALA A 923 -31.47 120.27 -43.89
CA ALA A 923 -30.11 119.94 -43.50
C ALA A 923 -29.84 120.01 -41.97
N LEU A 924 -30.77 120.55 -41.18
CA LEU A 924 -30.64 120.74 -39.72
C LEU A 924 -31.17 119.56 -38.88
N SER A 925 -32.01 118.66 -39.42
CA SER A 925 -32.65 117.56 -38.65
C SER A 925 -31.86 116.24 -38.66
N ILE A 926 -31.05 116.00 -39.69
CA ILE A 926 -30.31 114.75 -39.94
C ILE A 926 -29.33 114.37 -38.81
N PRO A 927 -28.57 115.29 -38.17
CA PRO A 927 -27.66 114.94 -37.07
C PRO A 927 -28.38 114.41 -35.81
N SER A 928 -29.58 114.90 -35.53
CA SER A 928 -30.36 114.49 -34.34
C SER A 928 -30.94 113.07 -34.49
N GLN A 929 -31.38 112.71 -35.70
CA GLN A 929 -31.91 111.38 -36.02
C GLN A 929 -30.81 110.32 -36.00
N LEU A 930 -29.62 110.64 -36.52
CA LEU A 930 -28.45 109.75 -36.47
C LEU A 930 -28.03 109.45 -35.02
N THR A 931 -28.06 110.45 -34.14
CA THR A 931 -27.70 110.28 -32.72
C THR A 931 -28.70 109.37 -31.99
N ALA A 932 -30.00 109.51 -32.27
CA ALA A 932 -31.03 108.65 -31.70
C ALA A 932 -30.95 107.20 -32.20
N ALA A 933 -30.60 106.99 -33.48
CA ALA A 933 -30.40 105.66 -34.05
C ALA A 933 -29.18 104.93 -33.45
N ILE A 934 -28.08 105.65 -33.21
CA ILE A 934 -26.87 105.11 -32.56
C ILE A 934 -27.15 104.66 -31.11
N GLU A 935 -27.96 105.42 -30.37
CA GLU A 935 -28.33 105.06 -28.99
C GLU A 935 -29.24 103.83 -28.93
N ARG A 936 -30.18 103.69 -29.88
CA ARG A 936 -30.99 102.47 -30.05
C ARG A 936 -30.14 101.25 -30.38
N LEU A 937 -29.17 101.37 -31.29
CA LEU A 937 -28.23 100.29 -31.59
C LEU A 937 -27.49 99.84 -30.33
N ARG A 938 -26.90 100.77 -29.56
CA ARG A 938 -26.16 100.45 -28.33
C ARG A 938 -27.01 99.71 -27.30
N THR A 939 -28.26 100.11 -27.09
CA THR A 939 -29.15 99.46 -26.12
C THR A 939 -29.55 98.05 -26.56
N LEU A 940 -29.81 97.83 -27.85
CA LEU A 940 -30.12 96.51 -28.40
C LEU A 940 -28.89 95.59 -28.36
N THR A 941 -27.70 96.08 -28.73
CA THR A 941 -26.46 95.29 -28.67
C THR A 941 -26.10 94.89 -27.24
N LYS A 942 -26.31 95.79 -26.25
CA LYS A 942 -26.11 95.42 -24.83
C LYS A 942 -27.06 94.31 -24.40
N ARG A 943 -28.33 94.39 -24.80
CA ARG A 943 -29.35 93.40 -24.46
C ARG A 943 -29.11 92.05 -25.14
N GLU A 944 -28.54 92.05 -26.34
CA GLU A 944 -28.07 90.84 -27.03
C GLU A 944 -26.95 90.16 -26.23
N VAL A 945 -25.92 90.90 -25.83
CA VAL A 945 -24.79 90.38 -25.06
C VAL A 945 -25.24 89.82 -23.69
N ASP A 946 -26.11 90.52 -22.98
CA ASP A 946 -26.63 90.08 -21.68
C ASP A 946 -27.43 88.77 -21.79
N LEU A 947 -28.30 88.66 -22.81
CA LEU A 947 -29.07 87.44 -23.07
C LEU A 947 -28.19 86.29 -23.54
N GLN A 948 -27.17 86.59 -24.35
CA GLN A 948 -26.20 85.59 -24.80
C GLN A 948 -25.38 85.04 -23.64
N CYS A 949 -24.94 85.90 -22.72
CA CYS A 949 -24.21 85.47 -21.53
C CYS A 949 -25.07 84.58 -20.60
N LEU A 950 -26.35 84.92 -20.41
CA LEU A 950 -27.29 84.09 -19.65
C LEU A 950 -27.57 82.74 -20.31
N TYR A 951 -27.74 82.73 -21.63
CA TYR A 951 -27.93 81.49 -22.40
C TYR A 951 -26.69 80.59 -22.35
N GLU A 952 -25.49 81.16 -22.52
CA GLU A 952 -24.22 80.44 -22.43
C GLU A 952 -23.98 79.89 -21.02
N SER A 953 -24.29 80.66 -19.97
CA SER A 953 -24.19 80.18 -18.58
C SER A 953 -25.13 79.02 -18.27
N GLN A 954 -26.38 79.07 -18.75
CA GLN A 954 -27.34 77.95 -18.59
C GLN A 954 -26.92 76.73 -19.39
N LYS A 955 -26.46 76.93 -20.63
CA LYS A 955 -25.93 75.86 -21.49
C LYS A 955 -24.71 75.19 -20.86
N GLU A 956 -23.82 75.96 -20.23
CA GLU A 956 -22.64 75.43 -19.54
C GLU A 956 -23.02 74.59 -18.31
N LYS A 957 -23.98 75.06 -17.50
CA LYS A 957 -24.52 74.27 -16.38
C LYS A 957 -25.16 72.97 -16.84
N TRP A 958 -25.92 73.01 -17.93
CA TRP A 958 -26.52 71.82 -18.54
C TRP A 958 -25.47 70.83 -19.06
N LEU A 959 -24.43 71.31 -19.77
CA LEU A 959 -23.32 70.49 -20.27
C LEU A 959 -22.52 69.82 -19.13
N ARG A 960 -22.24 70.55 -18.05
CA ARG A 960 -21.57 69.98 -16.87
C ARG A 960 -22.40 68.86 -16.26
N LYS A 961 -23.71 69.09 -16.08
CA LYS A 961 -24.61 68.08 -15.51
C LYS A 961 -24.81 66.87 -16.43
N GLN A 962 -24.76 67.07 -17.75
CA GLN A 962 -24.74 65.98 -18.73
C GLN A 962 -23.46 65.14 -18.58
N SER A 963 -22.31 65.77 -18.39
CA SER A 963 -21.04 65.09 -18.11
C SER A 963 -21.11 64.29 -16.81
N ASP A 964 -21.69 64.85 -15.74
CA ASP A 964 -21.87 64.15 -14.46
C ASP A 964 -22.74 62.88 -14.65
N LEU A 965 -23.82 62.96 -15.43
CA LEU A 965 -24.70 61.82 -15.72
C LEU A 965 -23.95 60.73 -16.53
N GLU A 966 -23.17 61.12 -17.54
CA GLU A 966 -22.34 60.19 -18.32
C GLU A 966 -21.25 59.50 -17.50
N GLU A 967 -20.64 60.23 -16.56
CA GLU A 967 -19.66 59.67 -15.62
C GLU A 967 -20.33 58.67 -14.66
N HIS A 968 -21.52 59.00 -14.17
CA HIS A 968 -22.28 58.12 -13.30
C HIS A 968 -22.77 56.86 -14.02
N ASP A 969 -23.22 56.96 -15.27
CA ASP A 969 -23.58 55.78 -16.09
C ASP A 969 -22.36 54.87 -16.35
N LYS A 970 -21.16 55.44 -16.53
CA LYS A 970 -19.90 54.67 -16.61
C LYS A 970 -19.61 53.95 -15.29
N GLU A 971 -19.79 54.62 -14.15
CA GLU A 971 -19.63 54.04 -12.82
C GLU A 971 -20.61 52.88 -12.58
N ILE A 972 -21.88 53.03 -12.97
CA ILE A 972 -22.91 51.98 -12.90
C ILE A 972 -22.49 50.77 -13.75
N ASN A 973 -22.04 51.00 -14.98
CA ASN A 973 -21.61 49.92 -15.87
C ASN A 973 -20.37 49.18 -15.35
N MET A 974 -19.39 49.92 -14.79
CA MET A 974 -18.23 49.30 -14.14
C MET A 974 -18.63 48.47 -12.91
N THR A 975 -19.54 48.99 -12.09
CA THR A 975 -20.08 48.29 -10.92
C THR A 975 -20.83 47.02 -11.35
N LYS A 976 -21.64 47.11 -12.41
CA LYS A 976 -22.34 45.96 -13.00
C LYS A 976 -21.38 44.87 -13.46
N LYS A 977 -20.30 45.26 -14.14
CA LYS A 977 -19.27 44.35 -14.62
C LYS A 977 -18.54 43.64 -13.47
N ARG A 978 -18.12 44.40 -12.44
CA ARG A 978 -17.46 43.84 -11.24
C ARG A 978 -18.32 42.80 -10.52
N TRP A 979 -19.60 43.10 -10.32
CA TRP A 979 -20.54 42.15 -9.70
C TRP A 979 -20.79 40.92 -10.56
N ALA A 980 -20.90 41.08 -11.88
CA ALA A 980 -21.06 39.96 -12.81
C ALA A 980 -19.84 39.02 -12.78
N GLU A 981 -18.62 39.58 -12.78
CA GLU A 981 -17.37 38.82 -12.65
C GLU A 981 -17.29 38.08 -11.31
N PHE A 982 -17.63 38.76 -10.20
CA PHE A 982 -17.61 38.16 -8.87
C PHE A 982 -18.62 37.01 -8.71
N LEU A 983 -19.87 37.20 -9.15
CA LEU A 983 -20.88 36.14 -9.12
C LEU A 983 -20.53 34.99 -10.07
N HIS A 984 -19.88 35.27 -11.20
CA HIS A 984 -19.39 34.25 -12.11
C HIS A 984 -18.28 33.40 -11.45
N GLN A 985 -17.34 34.02 -10.73
CA GLN A 985 -16.32 33.29 -9.97
C GLN A 985 -16.94 32.39 -8.89
N LEU A 986 -17.93 32.87 -8.14
CA LEU A 986 -18.65 32.06 -7.15
C LEU A 986 -19.38 30.87 -7.79
N ARG A 987 -20.04 31.08 -8.95
CA ARG A 987 -20.68 29.99 -9.71
C ARG A 987 -19.68 28.94 -10.17
N LEU A 988 -18.52 29.35 -10.68
CA LEU A 988 -17.47 28.41 -11.09
C LEU A 988 -16.94 27.59 -9.91
N ARG A 989 -16.76 28.21 -8.74
CA ARG A 989 -16.38 27.49 -7.51
C ARG A 989 -17.44 26.50 -7.08
N LEU A 990 -18.72 26.87 -7.12
CA LEU A 990 -19.83 25.97 -6.78
C LEU A 990 -19.89 24.79 -7.76
N ALA A 991 -19.84 25.03 -9.07
CA ALA A 991 -19.86 23.98 -10.09
C ALA A 991 -18.66 23.02 -9.94
N SER A 992 -17.47 23.55 -9.64
CA SER A 992 -16.29 22.73 -9.37
C SER A 992 -16.48 21.83 -8.15
N LYS A 993 -17.14 22.32 -7.09
CA LYS A 993 -17.43 21.54 -5.87
C LYS A 993 -18.52 20.50 -6.11
N GLU A 994 -19.58 20.83 -6.84
CA GLU A 994 -20.63 19.89 -7.24
C GLU A 994 -20.07 18.74 -8.10
N GLN A 995 -19.14 19.04 -9.02
CA GLN A 995 -18.45 18.02 -9.80
C GLN A 995 -17.56 17.13 -8.93
N GLU A 996 -16.86 17.70 -7.94
CA GLU A 996 -16.06 16.92 -6.98
C GLU A 996 -16.96 15.99 -6.13
N ILE A 997 -18.14 16.45 -5.72
CA ILE A 997 -19.14 15.65 -5.00
C ILE A 997 -19.60 14.48 -5.87
N ALA A 998 -20.07 14.73 -7.10
CA ALA A 998 -20.56 13.69 -8.00
C ALA A 998 -19.49 12.60 -8.30
N THR A 999 -18.24 13.02 -8.46
CA THR A 999 -17.12 12.09 -8.69
C THR A 999 -16.86 11.21 -7.47
N ASN A 1000 -16.86 11.80 -6.26
CA ASN A 1000 -16.66 11.05 -5.02
C ASN A 1000 -17.84 10.12 -4.68
N GLU A 1001 -19.08 10.50 -5.02
CA GLU A 1001 -20.27 9.64 -4.87
C GLU A 1001 -20.17 8.39 -5.77
N GLY A 1002 -19.76 8.55 -7.03
CA GLY A 1002 -19.55 7.41 -7.93
C GLY A 1002 -18.47 6.44 -7.42
N HIS A 1003 -17.38 6.97 -6.85
CA HIS A 1003 -16.35 6.15 -6.21
C HIS A 1003 -16.86 5.45 -4.94
N LEU A 1004 -17.68 6.11 -4.12
CA LEU A 1004 -18.27 5.54 -2.91
C LEU A 1004 -19.19 4.36 -3.25
N GLU A 1005 -20.01 4.51 -4.29
CA GLU A 1005 -20.92 3.44 -4.74
C GLU A 1005 -20.15 2.21 -5.27
N ALA A 1006 -19.08 2.44 -6.05
CA ALA A 1006 -18.22 1.37 -6.55
C ALA A 1006 -17.53 0.60 -5.41
N ASP A 1007 -17.05 1.32 -4.40
CA ASP A 1007 -16.43 0.75 -3.20
C ASP A 1007 -17.43 -0.03 -2.34
N ALA A 1008 -18.64 0.49 -2.15
CA ALA A 1008 -19.70 -0.18 -1.43
C ALA A 1008 -20.13 -1.50 -2.13
N LYS A 1009 -20.26 -1.50 -3.46
CA LYS A 1009 -20.53 -2.71 -4.25
C LYS A 1009 -19.41 -3.75 -4.11
N SER A 1010 -18.16 -3.31 -4.18
CA SER A 1010 -17.00 -4.18 -3.99
C SER A 1010 -16.95 -4.77 -2.59
N LEU A 1011 -17.30 -3.98 -1.57
CA LEU A 1011 -17.35 -4.41 -0.18
C LEU A 1011 -18.35 -5.55 0.04
N VAL A 1012 -19.56 -5.43 -0.50
CA VAL A 1012 -20.59 -6.48 -0.40
C VAL A 1012 -20.13 -7.76 -1.09
N LYS A 1013 -19.54 -7.64 -2.29
CA LYS A 1013 -19.00 -8.79 -3.02
C LYS A 1013 -17.95 -9.55 -2.20
N TYR A 1014 -16.97 -8.85 -1.64
CA TYR A 1014 -15.92 -9.50 -0.85
C TYR A 1014 -16.44 -10.09 0.46
N GLN A 1015 -17.46 -9.50 1.08
CA GLN A 1015 -18.13 -10.10 2.25
C GLN A 1015 -18.79 -11.43 1.92
N GLN A 1016 -19.46 -11.54 0.77
CA GLN A 1016 -20.05 -12.81 0.32
C GLN A 1016 -18.98 -13.87 0.06
N GLU A 1017 -17.91 -13.52 -0.66
CA GLU A 1017 -16.78 -14.42 -0.91
C GLU A 1017 -16.11 -14.90 0.39
N ALA A 1018 -15.95 -14.02 1.39
CA ALA A 1018 -15.40 -14.38 2.69
C ALA A 1018 -16.31 -15.34 3.46
N CYS A 1019 -17.63 -15.12 3.46
CA CYS A 1019 -18.60 -16.04 4.08
C CYS A 1019 -18.56 -17.43 3.42
N GLU A 1020 -18.47 -17.51 2.10
CA GLU A 1020 -18.37 -18.80 1.40
C GLU A 1020 -17.08 -19.55 1.74
N LEU A 1021 -15.95 -18.85 1.82
CA LEU A 1021 -14.67 -19.43 2.23
C LEU A 1021 -14.70 -19.88 3.69
N ASN A 1022 -15.34 -19.13 4.58
CA ASN A 1022 -15.46 -19.50 5.99
C ASN A 1022 -16.30 -20.78 6.16
N ARG A 1023 -17.41 -20.90 5.42
CA ARG A 1023 -18.23 -22.12 5.40
C ARG A 1023 -17.44 -23.33 4.90
N LYS A 1024 -16.56 -23.14 3.90
CA LYS A 1024 -15.64 -24.19 3.44
C LYS A 1024 -14.61 -24.55 4.51
N ALA A 1025 -14.04 -23.58 5.20
CA ALA A 1025 -13.09 -23.80 6.29
C ALA A 1025 -13.71 -24.61 7.43
N GLU A 1026 -14.94 -24.29 7.83
CA GLU A 1026 -15.71 -25.05 8.84
C GLU A 1026 -15.93 -26.50 8.41
N SER A 1027 -16.30 -26.72 7.14
CA SER A 1027 -16.45 -28.08 6.58
C SER A 1027 -15.12 -28.86 6.62
N ILE A 1028 -14.00 -28.26 6.23
CA ILE A 1028 -12.69 -28.93 6.28
C ILE A 1028 -12.22 -29.17 7.72
N HIS A 1029 -12.48 -28.22 8.63
CA HIS A 1029 -12.18 -28.39 10.06
C HIS A 1029 -12.91 -29.60 10.64
N SER A 1030 -14.18 -29.75 10.26
CA SER A 1030 -14.97 -30.90 10.69
C SER A 1030 -14.48 -32.25 10.12
N HIS A 1031 -13.78 -32.24 8.98
CA HIS A 1031 -13.08 -33.44 8.47
C HIS A 1031 -11.81 -33.74 9.27
N ARG A 1032 -11.08 -32.69 9.67
CA ARG A 1032 -9.88 -32.81 10.51
C ARG A 1032 -10.19 -33.51 11.84
N GLU A 1033 -11.31 -33.15 12.47
CA GLU A 1033 -11.75 -33.75 13.74
C GLU A 1033 -11.94 -35.28 13.64
N VAL A 1034 -12.49 -35.76 12.51
CA VAL A 1034 -12.68 -37.20 12.25
C VAL A 1034 -11.34 -37.94 12.22
N PHE A 1035 -10.33 -37.41 11.53
CA PHE A 1035 -9.00 -38.04 11.47
C PHE A 1035 -8.21 -37.88 12.77
N ALA A 1036 -8.39 -36.77 13.49
CA ALA A 1036 -7.78 -36.55 14.80
C ALA A 1036 -8.33 -37.53 15.85
N PHE A 1037 -9.63 -37.80 15.81
CA PHE A 1037 -10.28 -38.83 16.61
C PHE A 1037 -9.64 -40.21 16.39
N TRP A 1038 -9.53 -40.65 15.13
CA TRP A 1038 -8.95 -41.96 14.81
C TRP A 1038 -7.45 -42.05 15.09
N GLN A 1039 -6.70 -40.98 14.87
CA GLN A 1039 -5.30 -40.91 15.26
C GLN A 1039 -5.14 -41.16 16.77
N SER A 1040 -5.92 -40.45 17.59
CA SER A 1040 -5.94 -40.64 19.05
C SER A 1040 -6.37 -42.07 19.42
N ALA A 1041 -7.44 -42.58 18.81
CA ALA A 1041 -7.99 -43.90 19.10
C ALA A 1041 -7.02 -45.06 18.82
N PHE A 1042 -6.12 -44.91 17.83
CA PHE A 1042 -5.10 -45.92 17.50
C PHE A 1042 -3.81 -45.83 18.32
N THR A 1043 -3.59 -44.74 19.06
CA THR A 1043 -2.35 -44.57 19.83
C THR A 1043 -2.21 -45.54 21.00
N ARG A 1044 -0.94 -45.81 21.39
CA ARG A 1044 -0.59 -46.68 22.53
C ARG A 1044 -0.73 -46.02 23.91
N ARG A 1045 -0.67 -44.68 23.96
CA ARG A 1045 -0.74 -43.89 25.20
C ARG A 1045 -2.15 -43.34 25.38
N GLN A 1046 -2.73 -43.50 26.57
CA GLN A 1046 -3.90 -42.71 26.95
C GLN A 1046 -3.47 -41.25 27.10
N VAL A 1047 -4.09 -40.37 26.32
CA VAL A 1047 -3.86 -38.92 26.37
C VAL A 1047 -4.69 -38.28 27.50
N SER A 1048 -5.77 -38.94 27.95
CA SER A 1048 -6.60 -38.57 29.10
C SER A 1048 -7.13 -39.80 29.82
N ALA A 1049 -7.38 -39.69 31.13
CA ALA A 1049 -7.89 -40.78 31.97
C ALA A 1049 -9.37 -41.15 31.69
N SER A 1050 -10.11 -40.32 30.95
CA SER A 1050 -11.57 -40.43 30.78
C SER A 1050 -12.04 -41.07 29.47
N THR A 1051 -11.17 -41.21 28.45
CA THR A 1051 -11.55 -41.75 27.14
C THR A 1051 -10.83 -43.06 26.84
N ALA A 1052 -11.60 -44.15 26.71
CA ALA A 1052 -11.08 -45.44 26.30
C ALA A 1052 -10.63 -45.35 24.83
N THR A 1053 -9.37 -45.64 24.55
CA THR A 1053 -8.84 -45.72 23.17
C THR A 1053 -9.39 -46.97 22.47
N PHE A 1054 -9.49 -46.97 21.13
CA PHE A 1054 -9.89 -48.18 20.39
C PHE A 1054 -8.93 -49.33 20.68
N ARG A 1055 -7.62 -49.04 20.73
CA ARG A 1055 -6.60 -50.02 21.13
C ARG A 1055 -6.86 -50.58 22.54
N GLY A 1056 -7.19 -49.73 23.50
CA GLY A 1056 -7.55 -50.12 24.87
C GLY A 1056 -8.82 -50.97 24.91
N PHE A 1057 -9.87 -50.56 24.21
CA PHE A 1057 -11.15 -51.27 24.11
C PHE A 1057 -10.97 -52.71 23.59
N VAL A 1058 -10.14 -52.89 22.56
CA VAL A 1058 -9.82 -54.21 22.01
C VAL A 1058 -9.05 -55.06 23.03
N ILE A 1059 -8.05 -54.49 23.70
CA ILE A 1059 -7.28 -55.19 24.74
C ILE A 1059 -8.18 -55.60 25.91
N GLU A 1060 -9.04 -54.72 26.42
CA GLU A 1060 -9.94 -54.99 27.55
C GLU A 1060 -10.93 -56.12 27.23
N ARG A 1061 -11.52 -56.09 26.04
CA ARG A 1061 -12.44 -57.15 25.59
C ARG A 1061 -11.74 -58.52 25.57
N HIS A 1062 -10.53 -58.58 25.04
CA HIS A 1062 -9.76 -59.83 24.96
C HIS A 1062 -9.16 -60.26 26.29
N LEU A 1063 -8.88 -59.32 27.18
CA LEU A 1063 -8.48 -59.61 28.54
C LEU A 1063 -9.59 -60.35 29.30
N GLY A 1064 -10.87 -60.00 29.04
CA GLY A 1064 -12.01 -60.75 29.57
C GLY A 1064 -12.02 -62.23 29.16
N GLU A 1065 -11.67 -62.52 27.91
CA GLU A 1065 -11.55 -63.88 27.39
C GLU A 1065 -10.33 -64.61 27.96
N LEU A 1066 -9.16 -63.95 27.99
CA LEU A 1066 -7.94 -64.49 28.60
C LEU A 1066 -8.19 -64.84 30.07
N LYS A 1067 -8.86 -63.95 30.81
CA LYS A 1067 -9.25 -64.17 32.21
C LYS A 1067 -10.12 -65.42 32.36
N LYS A 1068 -11.08 -65.62 31.46
CA LYS A 1068 -11.96 -66.79 31.47
C LYS A 1068 -11.16 -68.08 31.24
N LEU A 1069 -10.32 -68.12 30.19
CA LEU A 1069 -9.49 -69.28 29.84
C LEU A 1069 -8.49 -69.59 30.96
N PHE A 1070 -7.78 -68.58 31.44
CA PHE A 1070 -6.80 -68.73 32.51
C PHE A 1070 -7.43 -69.24 33.81
N THR A 1071 -8.63 -68.76 34.17
CA THR A 1071 -9.39 -69.28 35.32
C THR A 1071 -9.74 -70.75 35.12
N GLN A 1072 -10.22 -71.13 33.93
CA GLN A 1072 -10.58 -72.51 33.62
C GLN A 1072 -9.38 -73.46 33.71
N ILE A 1073 -8.23 -73.03 33.19
CA ILE A 1073 -7.00 -73.83 33.21
C ILE A 1073 -6.49 -74.01 34.64
N LEU A 1074 -6.45 -72.92 35.43
CA LEU A 1074 -6.06 -72.98 36.84
C LEU A 1074 -6.99 -73.86 37.68
N MET A 1075 -8.29 -73.88 37.38
CA MET A 1075 -9.24 -74.78 38.05
C MET A 1075 -8.87 -76.26 37.86
N VAL A 1076 -8.43 -76.64 36.66
CA VAL A 1076 -7.98 -78.01 36.37
C VAL A 1076 -6.63 -78.32 37.03
N MET A 1077 -5.70 -77.35 37.06
CA MET A 1077 -4.36 -77.55 37.63
C MET A 1077 -4.33 -77.61 39.17
N TYR A 1078 -5.25 -76.94 39.87
CA TYR A 1078 -5.29 -76.91 41.33
C TYR A 1078 -6.42 -77.75 41.94
N GLN A 1079 -7.40 -78.19 41.15
CA GLN A 1079 -8.61 -78.89 41.61
C GLN A 1079 -9.40 -78.12 42.70
N ASP A 1080 -9.13 -76.82 42.89
CA ASP A 1080 -9.82 -75.91 43.81
C ASP A 1080 -10.28 -74.65 43.07
N ALA A 1081 -11.60 -74.48 42.95
CA ALA A 1081 -12.24 -73.36 42.26
C ALA A 1081 -12.04 -72.00 42.96
N ARG A 1082 -11.91 -71.98 44.30
CA ARG A 1082 -11.70 -70.75 45.08
C ARG A 1082 -10.26 -70.27 44.97
N TYR A 1083 -9.31 -71.18 45.06
CA TYR A 1083 -7.90 -70.88 44.85
C TYR A 1083 -7.65 -70.40 43.42
N ALA A 1084 -8.20 -71.10 42.41
CA ALA A 1084 -8.07 -70.72 41.01
C ALA A 1084 -8.58 -69.30 40.73
N ARG A 1085 -9.80 -68.93 41.15
CA ARG A 1085 -10.35 -67.58 40.93
C ARG A 1085 -9.54 -66.47 41.60
N THR A 1086 -9.04 -66.73 42.81
CA THR A 1086 -8.22 -65.78 43.57
C THR A 1086 -6.85 -65.61 42.91
N ALA A 1087 -6.25 -66.72 42.47
CA ALA A 1087 -4.98 -66.73 41.73
C ALA A 1087 -5.07 -66.06 40.35
N THR A 1088 -6.16 -66.28 39.62
CA THR A 1088 -6.42 -65.59 38.35
C THR A 1088 -6.54 -64.09 38.54
N THR A 1089 -7.31 -63.66 39.54
CA THR A 1089 -7.52 -62.23 39.80
C THR A 1089 -6.22 -61.57 40.23
N GLY A 1090 -5.49 -62.11 41.20
CA GLY A 1090 -4.20 -61.56 41.64
C GLY A 1090 -3.12 -61.56 40.55
N ALA A 1091 -3.00 -62.62 39.75
CA ALA A 1091 -1.98 -62.69 38.69
C ALA A 1091 -2.28 -61.78 37.50
N LEU A 1092 -3.55 -61.61 37.10
CA LEU A 1092 -3.92 -60.66 36.05
C LEU A 1092 -3.84 -59.22 36.55
N THR A 1093 -4.22 -58.94 37.80
CA THR A 1093 -4.02 -57.61 38.39
C THR A 1093 -2.53 -57.24 38.41
N ALA A 1094 -1.64 -58.16 38.83
CA ALA A 1094 -0.19 -57.95 38.78
C ALA A 1094 0.42 -57.89 37.35
N LEU A 1095 -0.30 -58.37 36.33
CA LEU A 1095 0.12 -58.25 34.93
C LEU A 1095 -0.18 -56.85 34.37
N PHE A 1096 -1.11 -56.09 34.96
CA PHE A 1096 -1.67 -54.87 34.35
C PHE A 1096 -1.79 -53.65 35.29
N GLU A 1097 -1.62 -53.76 36.61
CA GLU A 1097 -1.46 -52.58 37.47
C GLU A 1097 -0.13 -51.89 37.13
N ALA A 1098 -0.23 -50.61 36.77
CA ALA A 1098 0.92 -49.77 36.50
C ALA A 1098 1.75 -49.65 37.78
N GLU A 1099 2.99 -50.13 37.76
CA GLU A 1099 3.99 -49.50 38.62
C GLU A 1099 4.03 -48.04 38.15
N SER A 1100 3.54 -47.13 38.99
CA SER A 1100 3.67 -45.70 38.77
C SER A 1100 5.16 -45.37 38.81
N GLU A 1101 5.81 -45.45 37.65
CA GLU A 1101 7.16 -44.92 37.44
C GLU A 1101 7.10 -43.39 37.58
N ASP A 1102 7.15 -42.90 38.81
CA ASP A 1102 7.64 -41.55 39.12
C ASP A 1102 9.13 -41.50 38.74
N ASN A 1103 9.40 -41.35 37.44
CA ASN A 1103 10.72 -40.99 36.95
C ASN A 1103 10.96 -39.50 37.22
N ASN A 1104 11.32 -39.19 38.46
CA ASN A 1104 11.99 -37.94 38.79
C ASN A 1104 13.28 -38.25 39.55
N HIS A 1105 14.33 -38.60 38.80
CA HIS A 1105 15.70 -38.65 39.33
C HIS A 1105 16.56 -37.55 38.69
N GLY A 1106 16.55 -36.39 39.35
CA GLY A 1106 17.74 -35.56 39.50
C GLY A 1106 18.48 -36.01 40.78
N LYS A 1107 19.81 -36.07 40.70
CA LYS A 1107 20.77 -36.43 41.76
C LYS A 1107 20.50 -35.71 43.09
N ASP A 1108 20.51 -36.41 44.22
CA ASP A 1108 21.64 -36.45 45.18
C ASP A 1108 21.26 -37.14 46.51
N GLU A 1109 22.29 -37.78 47.09
CA GLU A 1109 22.53 -38.07 48.52
C GLU A 1109 21.59 -38.98 49.33
N GLY A 1110 22.21 -39.98 49.97
CA GLY A 1110 21.53 -41.04 50.71
C GLY A 1110 21.03 -40.62 52.09
N TYR A 1111 19.89 -41.18 52.48
CA TYR A 1111 19.51 -41.47 53.86
C TYR A 1111 18.49 -42.64 53.88
N ASN A 1112 18.72 -43.60 54.78
CA ASN A 1112 17.77 -44.65 55.16
C ASN A 1112 16.47 -44.05 55.72
N ILE A 1113 15.29 -44.48 55.27
CA ILE A 1113 14.03 -44.40 56.04
C ILE A 1113 13.17 -45.67 55.82
N SER A 1114 12.88 -46.35 56.94
CA SER A 1114 11.94 -47.45 57.16
C SER A 1114 10.56 -47.19 56.55
N LEU A 1115 9.95 -48.11 55.78
CA LEU A 1115 9.18 -49.29 56.22
C LEU A 1115 8.13 -49.04 57.32
N LEU A 1116 6.86 -49.13 56.88
CA LEU A 1116 5.57 -49.33 57.58
C LEU A 1116 4.89 -48.04 58.12
N GLU A 1117 3.61 -47.75 57.93
CA GLU A 1117 2.40 -48.32 57.25
C GLU A 1117 1.29 -47.20 57.41
N PRO A 1118 -0.05 -47.39 57.43
CA PRO A 1118 -1.02 -48.25 56.73
C PRO A 1118 -2.29 -47.45 56.30
N SER A 1119 -2.79 -47.61 55.08
CA SER A 1119 -4.21 -47.34 54.84
C SER A 1119 -4.76 -48.20 53.72
N LEU A 1120 -5.72 -49.04 54.09
CA LEU A 1120 -6.70 -49.72 53.23
C LEU A 1120 -6.25 -51.07 52.67
N SER A 1121 -6.05 -51.96 53.62
CA SER A 1121 -6.33 -53.40 53.61
C SER A 1121 -7.35 -53.91 52.57
N ILE A 1122 -7.03 -55.15 52.13
CA ILE A 1122 -7.77 -56.11 51.29
C ILE A 1122 -7.45 -55.91 49.79
N SER A 1123 -6.37 -56.46 49.23
CA SER A 1123 -5.97 -57.87 49.27
C SER A 1123 -4.44 -58.08 49.32
N SER A 1124 -3.93 -58.41 50.50
CA SER A 1124 -2.58 -58.94 50.73
C SER A 1124 -2.44 -60.43 50.33
N THR A 1125 -3.11 -60.87 49.27
CA THR A 1125 -3.16 -62.28 48.88
C THR A 1125 -2.62 -62.49 47.48
N LEU A 1126 -1.43 -63.10 47.45
CA LEU A 1126 -0.64 -63.57 46.30
C LEU A 1126 0.35 -62.55 45.71
N ASP A 1127 1.38 -62.22 46.49
CA ASP A 1127 2.70 -61.99 45.89
C ASP A 1127 3.08 -63.26 45.13
N TYR A 1128 3.09 -63.20 43.79
CA TYR A 1128 3.63 -64.27 42.96
C TYR A 1128 5.01 -64.70 43.45
N ALA A 1129 5.82 -63.75 43.94
CA ALA A 1129 7.14 -63.98 44.54
C ALA A 1129 7.13 -64.80 45.85
N LYS A 1130 6.04 -64.76 46.64
CA LYS A 1130 5.91 -65.50 47.92
C LYS A 1130 5.35 -66.92 47.75
N LYS A 1131 4.99 -67.33 46.53
CA LYS A 1131 4.50 -68.69 46.23
C LYS A 1131 5.62 -69.72 46.16
N SER A 1132 5.30 -70.97 46.48
CA SER A 1132 6.23 -72.08 46.30
C SER A 1132 6.65 -72.23 44.82
N GLY A 1133 7.82 -72.82 44.56
CA GLY A 1133 8.32 -73.00 43.18
C GLY A 1133 7.36 -73.79 42.29
N GLY A 1134 6.67 -74.81 42.84
CA GLY A 1134 5.65 -75.57 42.14
C GLY A 1134 4.39 -74.77 41.84
N GLU A 1135 3.92 -73.94 42.77
CA GLU A 1135 2.73 -73.10 42.55
C GLU A 1135 2.97 -72.01 41.49
N ARG A 1136 4.14 -71.36 41.51
CA ARG A 1136 4.53 -70.40 40.46
C ARG A 1136 4.52 -71.06 39.10
N LYS A 1137 5.15 -72.24 38.98
CA LYS A 1137 5.22 -72.99 37.73
C LYS A 1137 3.84 -73.41 37.20
N ARG A 1138 2.89 -73.80 38.07
CA ARG A 1138 1.51 -74.08 37.64
C ARG A 1138 0.79 -72.83 37.12
N VAL A 1139 1.04 -71.65 37.70
CA VAL A 1139 0.48 -70.38 37.22
C VAL A 1139 1.05 -70.00 35.86
N ASP A 1140 2.37 -70.15 35.68
CA ASP A 1140 3.05 -69.86 34.42
C ASP A 1140 2.54 -70.75 33.29
N LEU A 1141 2.38 -72.04 33.59
CA LEU A 1141 1.83 -73.03 32.66
C LEU A 1141 0.39 -72.71 32.27
N ALA A 1142 -0.47 -72.37 33.23
CA ALA A 1142 -1.85 -72.02 32.94
C ALA A 1142 -1.96 -70.78 32.04
N LEU A 1143 -1.06 -69.82 32.23
CA LEU A 1143 -1.02 -68.59 31.44
C LEU A 1143 -0.49 -68.85 30.03
N PHE A 1144 0.55 -69.69 29.89
CA PHE A 1144 1.05 -70.14 28.59
C PHE A 1144 -0.05 -70.83 27.79
N PHE A 1145 -0.78 -71.78 28.38
CA PHE A 1145 -1.87 -72.46 27.69
C PHE A 1145 -3.00 -71.49 27.30
N ALA A 1146 -3.32 -70.51 28.15
CA ALA A 1146 -4.32 -69.50 27.83
C ALA A 1146 -3.90 -68.61 26.65
N LEU A 1147 -2.64 -68.15 26.64
CA LEU A 1147 -2.06 -67.36 25.54
C LEU A 1147 -1.93 -68.18 24.25
N PHE A 1148 -1.54 -69.45 24.37
CA PHE A 1148 -1.48 -70.38 23.25
C PHE A 1148 -2.85 -70.54 22.58
N MET A 1149 -3.92 -70.76 23.36
CA MET A 1149 -5.28 -70.87 22.85
C MET A 1149 -5.77 -69.61 22.13
N ILE A 1150 -5.43 -68.42 22.66
CA ILE A 1150 -5.74 -67.16 22.00
C ILE A 1150 -4.94 -67.02 20.70
N SER A 1151 -3.65 -67.36 20.72
CA SER A 1151 -2.80 -67.32 19.54
C SER A 1151 -3.24 -68.29 18.45
N GLU A 1152 -3.73 -69.50 18.78
CA GLU A 1152 -4.22 -70.50 17.81
C GLU A 1152 -5.43 -69.98 17.03
N THR A 1153 -6.24 -69.12 17.65
CA THR A 1153 -7.45 -68.56 17.03
C THR A 1153 -7.19 -67.25 16.28
N ARG A 1154 -6.13 -66.53 16.61
CA ARG A 1154 -5.95 -65.13 16.18
C ARG A 1154 -4.61 -64.81 15.53
N SER A 1155 -3.56 -65.58 15.80
CA SER A 1155 -2.25 -65.37 15.21
C SER A 1155 -2.28 -65.72 13.71
N PRO A 1156 -1.58 -64.94 12.87
CA PRO A 1156 -1.35 -65.30 11.47
C PRO A 1156 -0.50 -66.59 11.34
N TYR A 1157 0.32 -66.92 12.34
CA TYR A 1157 1.10 -68.16 12.39
C TYR A 1157 0.32 -69.28 13.06
N ARG A 1158 -0.07 -70.29 12.28
CA ARG A 1158 -0.75 -71.50 12.80
C ARG A 1158 0.24 -72.62 13.02
N ALA A 1159 0.77 -72.70 14.23
CA ALA A 1159 1.60 -73.83 14.64
C ALA A 1159 0.76 -75.12 14.71
N GLY A 1160 1.02 -76.08 13.83
CA GLY A 1160 0.46 -77.43 13.93
C GLY A 1160 1.16 -78.30 14.98
N TYR A 1161 2.04 -77.72 15.79
CA TYR A 1161 2.89 -78.41 16.73
C TYR A 1161 3.14 -77.55 17.98
N MET A 1162 3.49 -78.19 19.10
CA MET A 1162 3.94 -77.55 20.34
C MET A 1162 5.25 -78.19 20.79
N LEU A 1163 6.18 -77.38 21.26
CA LEU A 1163 7.49 -77.82 21.71
C LEU A 1163 7.62 -77.60 23.21
N VAL A 1164 7.91 -78.65 23.97
CA VAL A 1164 8.05 -78.58 25.42
C VAL A 1164 9.44 -79.08 25.81
N ASP A 1165 10.25 -78.23 26.43
CA ASP A 1165 11.62 -78.54 26.84
C ASP A 1165 11.77 -78.48 28.37
N GLU A 1166 11.76 -79.64 29.02
CA GLU A 1166 11.98 -79.83 30.48
C GLU A 1166 11.04 -78.97 31.36
N ALA A 1167 9.90 -78.56 30.81
CA ALA A 1167 9.00 -77.63 31.46
C ALA A 1167 8.24 -78.26 32.64
N PHE A 1168 8.28 -79.57 32.83
CA PHE A 1168 7.43 -80.28 33.80
C PHE A 1168 8.21 -80.97 34.92
N ASP A 1169 9.55 -81.01 34.83
CA ASP A 1169 10.37 -81.87 35.69
C ASP A 1169 10.47 -81.38 37.15
N ASN A 1170 10.08 -80.13 37.43
CA ASN A 1170 10.04 -79.53 38.77
C ASN A 1170 8.64 -79.52 39.41
N LEU A 1171 7.67 -80.23 38.84
CA LEU A 1171 6.32 -80.39 39.41
C LEU A 1171 6.23 -81.68 40.24
N ASP A 1172 5.39 -81.66 41.26
CA ASP A 1172 4.94 -82.84 42.00
C ASP A 1172 4.07 -83.76 41.12
N GLU A 1173 3.88 -85.01 41.53
CA GLU A 1173 3.17 -86.04 40.76
C GLU A 1173 1.74 -85.62 40.35
N ALA A 1174 1.02 -84.94 41.25
CA ALA A 1174 -0.30 -84.38 40.95
C ALA A 1174 -0.25 -83.24 39.91
N GLY A 1175 0.81 -82.42 39.93
CA GLY A 1175 1.06 -81.39 38.93
C GLY A 1175 1.43 -81.98 37.57
N GLN A 1176 2.30 -83.00 37.54
CA GLN A 1176 2.70 -83.74 36.35
C GLN A 1176 1.50 -84.42 35.67
N ALA A 1177 0.62 -85.07 36.44
CA ALA A 1177 -0.61 -85.68 35.93
C ALA A 1177 -1.60 -84.64 35.38
N SER A 1178 -1.71 -83.47 36.00
CA SER A 1178 -2.60 -82.40 35.54
C SER A 1178 -2.10 -81.76 34.24
N VAL A 1179 -0.79 -81.64 34.09
CA VAL A 1179 -0.16 -81.14 32.85
C VAL A 1179 -0.33 -82.13 31.69
N LEU A 1180 -0.15 -83.44 31.94
CA LEU A 1180 -0.40 -84.48 30.94
C LEU A 1180 -1.82 -84.38 30.35
N LYS A 1181 -2.83 -84.08 31.18
CA LYS A 1181 -4.20 -83.84 30.72
C LYS A 1181 -4.31 -82.66 29.76
N TRP A 1182 -3.59 -81.57 30.02
CA TRP A 1182 -3.53 -80.41 29.13
C TRP A 1182 -2.75 -80.70 27.84
N CYS A 1183 -1.63 -81.41 27.91
CA CYS A 1183 -0.91 -81.85 26.72
C CYS A 1183 -1.76 -82.76 25.83
N ARG A 1184 -2.62 -83.62 26.40
CA ARG A 1184 -3.58 -84.43 25.65
C ARG A 1184 -4.67 -83.58 25.01
N TRP A 1185 -5.25 -82.65 25.78
CA TRP A 1185 -6.22 -81.70 25.25
C TRP A 1185 -5.63 -80.86 24.10
N SER A 1186 -4.36 -80.44 24.21
CA SER A 1186 -3.64 -79.77 23.12
C SER A 1186 -3.37 -80.70 21.94
N ALA A 1187 -3.08 -81.98 22.19
CA ALA A 1187 -2.85 -82.99 21.15
C ALA A 1187 -4.10 -83.36 20.35
N GLU A 1188 -5.31 -83.08 20.85
CA GLU A 1188 -6.56 -83.18 20.05
C GLU A 1188 -6.66 -82.08 18.98
N ARG A 1189 -5.93 -80.98 19.15
CA ARG A 1189 -5.98 -79.79 18.28
C ARG A 1189 -4.72 -79.62 17.42
N LEU A 1190 -3.61 -80.18 17.87
CA LEU A 1190 -2.30 -80.11 17.23
C LEU A 1190 -1.94 -81.44 16.60
N THR A 1191 -1.16 -81.40 15.51
CA THR A 1191 -0.66 -82.62 14.88
C THR A 1191 0.42 -83.29 15.74
N TYR A 1192 1.33 -82.50 16.33
CA TYR A 1192 2.46 -83.02 17.10
C TYR A 1192 2.75 -82.22 18.37
N VAL A 1193 2.82 -82.87 19.53
CA VAL A 1193 3.30 -82.28 20.79
C VAL A 1193 4.59 -82.97 21.19
N PHE A 1194 5.72 -82.27 21.14
CA PHE A 1194 7.03 -82.81 21.51
C PHE A 1194 7.34 -82.45 22.96
N VAL A 1195 7.58 -83.45 23.80
CA VAL A 1195 7.86 -83.25 25.23
C VAL A 1195 9.21 -83.86 25.60
N ILE A 1196 10.18 -83.00 25.91
CA ILE A 1196 11.45 -83.41 26.51
C ILE A 1196 11.27 -83.43 28.03
N THR A 1197 11.57 -84.56 28.65
CA THR A 1197 11.47 -84.76 30.10
C THR A 1197 12.50 -85.77 30.58
N HIS A 1198 13.00 -85.59 31.81
CA HIS A 1198 13.79 -86.60 32.52
C HIS A 1198 12.95 -87.43 33.50
N SER A 1199 11.66 -87.09 33.68
CA SER A 1199 10.78 -87.76 34.63
C SER A 1199 10.35 -89.12 34.09
N GLN A 1200 10.88 -90.19 34.70
CA GLN A 1200 10.41 -91.56 34.40
C GLN A 1200 8.95 -91.76 34.79
N SER A 1201 8.44 -91.00 35.77
CA SER A 1201 7.02 -91.05 36.18
C SER A 1201 6.09 -90.53 35.08
N LEU A 1202 6.44 -89.42 34.42
CA LEU A 1202 5.65 -88.87 33.29
C LEU A 1202 5.58 -89.86 32.11
N VAL A 1203 6.70 -90.51 31.81
CA VAL A 1203 6.81 -91.51 30.75
C VAL A 1203 5.96 -92.74 31.10
N ARG A 1204 6.05 -93.25 32.33
CA ARG A 1204 5.22 -94.38 32.80
C ARG A 1204 3.74 -94.07 32.76
N ILE A 1205 3.31 -92.91 33.26
CA ILE A 1205 1.89 -92.48 33.21
C ILE A 1205 1.40 -92.41 31.75
N ALA A 1206 2.24 -91.96 30.83
CA ALA A 1206 1.91 -91.91 29.42
C ALA A 1206 1.86 -93.31 28.75
N GLU A 1207 2.75 -94.23 29.13
CA GLU A 1207 2.79 -95.61 28.64
C GLU A 1207 1.63 -96.47 29.22
N GLU A 1208 1.34 -96.35 30.51
CA GLU A 1208 0.31 -97.11 31.23
C GLU A 1208 -1.10 -96.73 30.76
N GLU A 1209 -1.41 -95.43 30.63
CA GLU A 1209 -2.73 -94.97 30.19
C GLU A 1209 -2.94 -95.03 28.66
N GLY A 1210 -1.87 -95.22 27.86
CA GLY A 1210 -1.92 -95.37 26.40
C GLY A 1210 -2.48 -96.74 25.93
N THR A 1211 -2.69 -97.68 26.85
CA THR A 1211 -3.24 -99.02 26.56
C THR A 1211 -4.76 -99.12 26.77
N ALA A 1212 -5.40 -98.07 27.29
CA ALA A 1212 -6.85 -98.00 27.43
C ALA A 1212 -7.50 -97.56 26.11
N GLU A 1213 -8.47 -98.33 25.60
CA GLU A 1213 -9.15 -98.10 24.32
C GLU A 1213 -9.66 -96.65 24.18
N GLY A 1214 -9.04 -95.90 23.25
CA GLY A 1214 -9.49 -94.56 22.83
C GLY A 1214 -8.60 -93.37 23.25
N GLY A 1215 -7.49 -93.57 23.94
CA GLY A 1215 -6.57 -92.48 24.30
C GLY A 1215 -5.66 -92.01 23.16
N VAL A 1216 -5.37 -90.71 23.08
CA VAL A 1216 -4.36 -90.11 22.18
C VAL A 1216 -3.01 -90.80 22.39
N GLY A 1217 -2.53 -91.55 21.39
CA GLY A 1217 -1.32 -92.36 21.50
C GLY A 1217 -0.09 -91.52 21.85
N ALA A 1218 0.61 -91.91 22.92
CA ALA A 1218 1.90 -91.33 23.29
C ALA A 1218 3.03 -92.20 22.70
N SER A 1219 3.99 -91.59 22.02
CA SER A 1219 5.21 -92.27 21.54
C SER A 1219 6.43 -91.87 22.36
N VAL A 1220 7.38 -92.79 22.54
CA VAL A 1220 8.63 -92.51 23.26
C VAL A 1220 9.82 -92.64 22.30
N VAL A 1221 10.53 -91.54 22.13
CA VAL A 1221 11.73 -91.39 21.31
C VAL A 1221 12.93 -91.31 22.25
N THR A 1222 13.85 -92.25 22.15
CA THR A 1222 15.06 -92.29 22.98
C THR A 1222 16.23 -91.62 22.25
N ALA A 1223 16.81 -90.59 22.85
CA ALA A 1223 18.04 -89.95 22.39
C ALA A 1223 19.27 -90.55 23.10
N LYS A 1224 20.27 -90.95 22.32
CA LYS A 1224 21.55 -91.50 22.79
C LYS A 1224 22.72 -90.74 22.19
N ALA A 1225 23.83 -90.68 22.91
CA ALA A 1225 25.10 -90.22 22.38
C ALA A 1225 25.79 -91.41 21.68
N GLY A 1226 25.85 -91.38 20.35
CA GLY A 1226 26.56 -92.37 19.53
C GLY A 1226 27.81 -91.81 18.86
N ASP A 1227 28.44 -92.61 18.01
CA ASP A 1227 29.74 -92.31 17.38
C ASP A 1227 29.71 -91.08 16.45
N ARG A 1228 28.52 -90.67 16.01
CA ARG A 1228 28.27 -89.48 15.18
C ARG A 1228 27.48 -88.39 15.93
N GLY A 1229 27.56 -88.38 17.26
CA GLY A 1229 26.82 -87.44 18.10
C GLY A 1229 25.42 -87.94 18.44
N THR A 1230 24.39 -87.10 18.30
CA THR A 1230 23.01 -87.48 18.67
C THR A 1230 22.42 -88.53 17.74
N GLU A 1231 22.04 -89.68 18.31
CA GLU A 1231 21.27 -90.74 17.66
C GLU A 1231 19.88 -90.83 18.30
N LEU A 1232 18.85 -91.01 17.49
CA LEU A 1232 17.46 -91.13 17.93
C LEU A 1232 16.94 -92.53 17.62
N GLU A 1233 16.23 -93.13 18.57
CA GLU A 1233 15.62 -94.46 18.44
C GLU A 1233 14.14 -94.40 18.82
N VAL A 1234 13.29 -95.07 18.04
CA VAL A 1234 11.87 -95.27 18.37
C VAL A 1234 11.65 -96.78 18.46
N ASN A 1235 11.14 -97.26 19.59
CA ASN A 1235 10.96 -98.69 19.85
C ASN A 1235 12.24 -99.53 19.61
N GLY A 1236 13.42 -98.97 19.90
CA GLY A 1236 14.72 -99.62 19.71
C GLY A 1236 15.25 -99.61 18.27
N VAL A 1237 14.55 -99.00 17.31
CA VAL A 1237 14.99 -98.84 15.92
C VAL A 1237 15.56 -97.44 15.73
N ARG A 1238 16.80 -97.34 15.20
CA ARG A 1238 17.43 -96.04 14.89
C ARG A 1238 16.68 -95.33 13.77
N ILE A 1239 16.34 -94.07 13.99
CA ILE A 1239 15.66 -93.21 13.02
C ILE A 1239 16.58 -92.08 12.54
N GLY A 1240 16.42 -91.69 11.28
CA GLY A 1240 17.07 -90.53 10.67
C GLY A 1240 18.52 -90.68 10.20
N VAL A 1241 19.06 -91.90 10.20
CA VAL A 1241 20.35 -92.22 9.55
C VAL A 1241 20.07 -92.65 8.11
N PRO A 1242 20.77 -92.09 7.08
CA PRO A 1242 20.62 -92.58 5.71
C PRO A 1242 21.05 -94.05 5.64
N SER A 1243 20.23 -94.90 5.04
CA SER A 1243 20.53 -96.32 4.84
C SER A 1243 21.88 -96.44 4.11
N VAL A 1244 22.86 -97.03 4.80
CA VAL A 1244 24.12 -97.41 4.16
C VAL A 1244 23.77 -98.51 3.16
N SER A 1245 23.82 -98.21 1.85
CA SER A 1245 23.83 -99.26 0.84
C SER A 1245 25.04 -100.15 1.14
N THR A 1246 24.79 -101.35 1.65
CA THR A 1246 25.79 -102.41 1.73
C THR A 1246 26.40 -102.59 0.35
N ARG A 1247 27.72 -102.44 0.27
CA ARG A 1247 28.53 -102.69 -0.92
C ARG A 1247 28.20 -104.06 -1.54
N THR A 1248 28.03 -104.07 -2.85
CA THR A 1248 28.62 -105.07 -3.75
C THR A 1248 29.28 -104.33 -4.88
#